data_AF-A0A2Z3JEQ5-F1
#
_entry.id   AF-A0A2Z3JEQ5-F1
#
_cell.length_a   1.000
_cell.length_b   1.000
_cell.length_c   1.000
_cell.angle_alpha   90.00
_cell.angle_beta   90.00
_cell.angle_gamma   90.00
#
_symmetry.space_group_name_H-M   'P 1'
#
loop_
_entity.id
_entity.type
_entity.pdbx_description
1 polymer ?
#
loop_
_entity_poly.entity_id
_entity_poly.type
_entity_poly.pdbx_seq_one_letter_code
_entity_poly.pdbx_strand_id
1 'polypeptide(L)'
;MVCHAAGVHVSGLCQPQLLAEGVGQFRLGGGGAGLELPDLAVRGAATLPAGGADHRAPPVPAGLGGGLHGAGPPARQRPPLRAAAGLGAAAGPLFPHAGAAGAGQPHAGVRGGAGASAHHPARARRGVAVLPQGRSTVTPGALQLLFPGVYRYTSSAHAYVLICHEDAVLINLGDGDVLDHLPPGVKVHAALLTHHFADVASGAARAIRRGIPVYAPESEVELLRSAPQTLRRAGRPNNYDPRLYQYGAPEEAEVWPLRDYQTYCFGALSLQVRPTPGPTVGAVSFITLIGGQKLALTGDLLYAPGQISRLAATQWTYHGGEGLAGSVLSLLDLADARPDVVLPAHGEPMLPGALEQTAQALWPLLQLRRHNPRLLELRASPYEELRPWLLHNRTSMANSYVLRSLSGHALIIDFGYDFSFGSPVSTERDARRPWLLTVPALFSKYGVVHIDAVLPTHYHDDHVAGIPLLREQYGAQVWASENVAPVLAYPERYQVPCLWFEGITVDRRLKLGEAVPWREFTVTPYDLPGHARYAAAVLVEGHGERLLFGGDQYADVDGLGLNYTYPNLVRETDYLHSAELYERLQPDLILSGHGPPLTPGPGYGAELRARGEALLRLHTQLQPLTSRLVLSLERQGRQVTLQLDNPTGEVFEGRLRGSAGVSPREVPLTLFPAASVRLDFELEGQYPFMFEVRGPSGEPGLSAVVHQDERGLVLGGPAQIASGES
;
A
#
# COMPACT_ATOMS: atom_id res chain seq x y z
N MET A 1 13.10 -5.75 -17.79
CA MET A 1 11.71 -6.08 -18.18
C MET A 1 10.94 -6.12 -16.88
N VAL A 2 10.09 -5.12 -16.64
CA VAL A 2 9.35 -4.93 -15.38
C VAL A 2 7.87 -4.95 -15.75
N CYS A 3 7.08 -5.79 -15.09
CA CYS A 3 5.64 -5.86 -15.33
C CYS A 3 4.96 -4.64 -14.67
N HIS A 4 4.50 -3.69 -15.48
CA HIS A 4 3.42 -2.80 -15.07
C HIS A 4 2.09 -3.54 -15.21
N ALA A 5 1.72 -4.31 -14.18
CA ALA A 5 0.32 -4.68 -13.99
C ALA A 5 -0.48 -3.39 -13.70
N ALA A 6 -1.59 -3.19 -14.40
CA ALA A 6 -2.57 -2.11 -14.22
C ALA A 6 -2.03 -0.68 -13.98
N GLY A 7 -0.84 -0.37 -14.48
CA GLY A 7 -0.28 0.98 -14.47
C GLY A 7 -0.97 1.88 -15.50
N VAL A 8 -2.18 2.37 -15.20
CA VAL A 8 -2.74 3.51 -15.96
C VAL A 8 -1.73 4.65 -15.86
N HIS A 9 -1.11 4.99 -16.99
CA HIS A 9 -0.23 6.15 -17.08
C HIS A 9 -1.04 7.42 -16.80
N VAL A 10 -1.05 7.87 -15.54
CA VAL A 10 -1.43 9.25 -15.18
C VAL A 10 -0.28 10.20 -15.54
N SER A 11 0.23 10.07 -16.77
CA SER A 11 0.89 11.17 -17.47
C SER A 11 -0.19 12.20 -17.77
N GLY A 12 -0.17 13.32 -17.06
CA GLY A 12 -1.32 14.23 -16.97
C GLY A 12 -1.79 14.79 -18.31
N LEU A 13 -2.96 14.32 -18.77
CA LEU A 13 -3.84 14.98 -19.74
C LEU A 13 -5.31 14.73 -19.35
N CYS A 14 -5.77 15.32 -18.24
CA CYS A 14 -7.20 15.54 -18.07
C CYS A 14 -7.66 16.62 -19.05
N GLN A 15 -8.30 16.20 -20.15
CA GLN A 15 -9.30 17.03 -20.82
C GLN A 15 -10.69 16.61 -20.33
N PRO A 16 -11.59 17.56 -20.01
CA PRO A 16 -12.94 17.23 -19.56
C PRO A 16 -13.82 16.85 -20.76
N GLN A 17 -14.54 15.72 -20.64
CA GLN A 17 -15.69 15.47 -21.51
C GLN A 17 -16.84 16.38 -21.10
N LEU A 18 -17.06 17.42 -21.91
CA LEU A 18 -18.36 18.09 -21.99
C LEU A 18 -19.32 17.16 -22.73
N LEU A 19 -20.27 16.56 -22.00
CA LEU A 19 -21.52 16.08 -22.59
C LEU A 19 -22.63 17.06 -22.23
N ALA A 20 -23.28 17.58 -23.26
CA ALA A 20 -24.43 18.44 -23.12
C ALA A 20 -25.70 17.59 -23.02
N GLU A 21 -26.57 17.90 -22.05
CA GLU A 21 -28.03 17.91 -22.23
C GLU A 21 -28.73 18.45 -20.97
N GLY A 22 -30.00 18.86 -21.11
CA GLY A 22 -30.91 19.06 -19.96
C GLY A 22 -30.97 20.47 -19.35
N VAL A 23 -31.65 21.40 -20.01
CA VAL A 23 -32.09 22.66 -19.36
C VAL A 23 -33.16 22.35 -18.31
N GLY A 24 -32.80 22.41 -17.03
CA GLY A 24 -33.72 22.30 -15.88
C GLY A 24 -33.70 23.57 -15.03
N GLN A 25 -34.80 24.30 -15.00
CA GLN A 25 -34.90 25.57 -14.25
C GLN A 25 -34.92 25.35 -12.73
N PHE A 26 -34.05 26.03 -11.99
CA PHE A 26 -34.32 26.40 -10.59
C PHE A 26 -33.93 27.86 -10.31
N ARG A 27 -34.91 28.64 -9.82
CA ARG A 27 -34.75 30.03 -9.38
C ARG A 27 -34.60 30.10 -7.86
N LEU A 28 -33.47 30.61 -7.38
CA LEU A 28 -33.28 31.41 -6.16
C LEU A 28 -32.00 32.25 -6.41
N GLY A 29 -31.83 33.51 -5.99
CA GLY A 29 -32.71 34.43 -5.29
C GLY A 29 -31.86 35.59 -4.71
N GLY A 30 -31.88 36.76 -5.37
CA GLY A 30 -31.43 38.10 -4.94
C GLY A 30 -30.27 38.30 -3.91
N GLY A 31 -29.26 39.09 -4.30
CA GLY A 31 -28.32 39.72 -3.35
C GLY A 31 -27.06 40.25 -4.03
N GLY A 32 -26.98 41.55 -4.31
CA GLY A 32 -25.86 42.14 -5.08
C GLY A 32 -25.00 43.13 -4.27
N ALA A 33 -23.69 43.06 -4.51
CA ALA A 33 -22.65 44.10 -4.40
C ALA A 33 -21.30 43.38 -4.66
N GLY A 34 -20.38 43.82 -5.53
CA GLY A 34 -20.24 45.09 -6.23
C GLY A 34 -18.91 45.75 -5.86
N LEU A 35 -17.84 45.41 -6.58
CA LEU A 35 -16.56 46.15 -6.58
C LEU A 35 -15.71 45.72 -7.80
N GLU A 36 -15.14 46.71 -8.50
CA GLU A 36 -14.49 46.57 -9.80
C GLU A 36 -12.96 46.41 -9.70
N LEU A 37 -12.34 45.82 -10.72
CA LEU A 37 -10.93 46.01 -11.08
C LEU A 37 -10.79 46.08 -12.62
N PRO A 38 -9.79 46.79 -13.17
CA PRO A 38 -9.95 47.50 -14.44
C PRO A 38 -9.56 46.72 -15.71
N ASP A 39 -10.21 47.11 -16.81
CA ASP A 39 -9.85 46.77 -18.19
C ASP A 39 -8.48 47.33 -18.60
N LEU A 40 -7.74 46.55 -19.39
CA LEU A 40 -6.74 47.07 -20.32
C LEU A 40 -6.71 46.21 -21.58
N ALA A 41 -7.41 46.69 -22.61
CA ALA A 41 -7.54 46.02 -23.90
C ALA A 41 -6.23 46.02 -24.71
N VAL A 42 -6.13 45.10 -25.69
CA VAL A 42 -5.86 45.47 -27.10
C VAL A 42 -6.25 44.33 -28.06
N ARG A 43 -7.09 44.72 -29.03
CA ARG A 43 -7.29 44.28 -30.43
C ARG A 43 -6.30 43.24 -31.01
N GLY A 44 -6.68 42.38 -31.96
CA GLY A 44 -7.93 42.29 -32.73
C GLY A 44 -7.87 41.25 -33.86
N ALA A 45 -9.00 41.03 -34.52
CA ALA A 45 -9.32 39.91 -35.42
C ALA A 45 -8.48 39.73 -36.71
N ALA A 46 -8.44 38.48 -37.20
CA ALA A 46 -8.52 38.13 -38.63
C ALA A 46 -9.17 36.73 -38.81
N THR A 47 -9.78 36.48 -39.97
CA THR A 47 -10.72 35.38 -40.25
C THR A 47 -10.17 34.21 -41.08
N LEU A 48 -10.77 33.03 -40.87
CA LEU A 48 -11.09 31.88 -41.78
C LEU A 48 -10.75 31.97 -43.30
N PRO A 49 -10.55 30.84 -44.05
CA PRO A 49 -11.38 29.62 -43.97
C PRO A 49 -10.69 28.25 -44.21
N ALA A 50 -11.50 27.19 -44.33
CA ALA A 50 -11.14 25.77 -44.44
C ALA A 50 -10.91 25.27 -45.88
N GLY A 51 -10.29 24.08 -46.03
CA GLY A 51 -10.30 23.31 -47.29
C GLY A 51 -9.42 22.05 -47.35
N GLY A 52 -10.06 20.88 -47.54
CA GLY A 52 -9.70 19.92 -48.60
C GLY A 52 -8.46 18.98 -48.49
N ALA A 53 -8.76 17.71 -48.20
CA ALA A 53 -8.39 16.52 -48.99
C ALA A 53 -6.91 16.18 -49.39
N ASP A 54 -6.43 15.08 -48.78
CA ASP A 54 -5.98 13.83 -49.44
C ASP A 54 -4.60 13.71 -50.17
N HIS A 55 -4.15 12.44 -50.25
CA HIS A 55 -3.13 11.81 -51.10
C HIS A 55 -1.63 11.78 -50.69
N ARG A 56 -1.29 10.62 -50.09
CA ARG A 56 -0.17 9.69 -50.41
C ARG A 56 1.13 10.24 -51.06
N ALA A 57 2.26 9.95 -50.41
CA ALA A 57 3.56 9.71 -51.06
C ALA A 57 4.34 8.56 -50.36
N PRO A 58 5.29 7.86 -51.04
CA PRO A 58 5.79 6.52 -50.65
C PRO A 58 7.21 6.51 -50.02
N PRO A 59 7.71 5.36 -49.52
CA PRO A 59 9.00 5.27 -48.81
C PRO A 59 10.22 5.06 -49.72
N VAL A 60 11.41 5.43 -49.23
CA VAL A 60 12.73 5.23 -49.86
C VAL A 60 13.76 4.78 -48.79
N PRO A 61 14.74 3.91 -49.09
CA PRO A 61 15.14 2.85 -48.15
C PRO A 61 16.56 2.96 -47.54
N ALA A 62 16.94 1.90 -46.83
CA ALA A 62 18.24 1.75 -46.16
C ALA A 62 19.42 1.40 -47.09
N GLY A 63 20.62 1.77 -46.63
CA GLY A 63 21.95 1.27 -47.06
C GLY A 63 22.98 1.78 -46.03
N LEU A 64 23.56 0.92 -45.18
CA LEU A 64 24.72 0.06 -45.41
C LEU A 64 26.06 0.80 -45.62
N GLY A 65 27.05 0.52 -44.75
CA GLY A 65 28.45 0.39 -45.19
C GLY A 65 29.54 1.08 -44.35
N GLY A 66 30.17 0.33 -43.44
CA GLY A 66 31.55 0.55 -42.95
C GLY A 66 31.81 1.77 -42.04
N GLY A 67 32.85 1.80 -41.19
CA GLY A 67 33.81 0.74 -40.87
C GLY A 67 35.21 1.32 -40.54
N LEU A 68 35.80 0.82 -39.44
CA LEU A 68 37.23 0.85 -39.06
C LEU A 68 37.83 2.08 -38.31
N HIS A 69 38.33 1.77 -37.11
CA HIS A 69 39.56 2.22 -36.42
C HIS A 69 39.93 3.71 -36.24
N GLY A 70 40.26 4.09 -34.99
CA GLY A 70 41.09 5.29 -34.75
C GLY A 70 41.26 5.77 -33.30
N ALA A 71 42.15 5.13 -32.54
CA ALA A 71 42.97 5.68 -31.42
C ALA A 71 42.32 6.37 -30.19
N GLY A 72 43.09 6.37 -29.08
CA GLY A 72 42.69 6.86 -27.76
C GLY A 72 42.99 8.34 -27.46
N PRO A 73 42.91 8.76 -26.17
CA PRO A 73 42.62 10.14 -25.78
C PRO A 73 43.86 10.98 -25.39
N PRO A 74 43.68 12.29 -25.17
CA PRO A 74 44.55 13.09 -24.31
C PRO A 74 43.85 13.56 -23.02
N ALA A 75 44.55 13.43 -21.90
CA ALA A 75 44.18 14.07 -20.63
C ALA A 75 44.75 15.51 -20.53
N ARG A 76 44.12 16.36 -19.69
CA ARG A 76 44.68 17.53 -18.97
C ARG A 76 43.66 17.98 -17.93
N GLN A 77 43.92 17.78 -16.63
CA GLN A 77 44.65 18.67 -15.71
C GLN A 77 43.85 19.92 -15.26
N ARG A 78 43.58 19.99 -13.94
CA ARG A 78 43.15 21.20 -13.20
C ARG A 78 44.32 22.20 -13.10
N PRO A 79 44.01 23.49 -12.84
CA PRO A 79 44.52 24.10 -11.59
C PRO A 79 43.43 24.84 -10.76
N PRO A 80 43.73 25.22 -9.50
CA PRO A 80 42.78 25.86 -8.57
C PRO A 80 43.02 27.38 -8.40
N LEU A 81 42.18 28.07 -7.60
CA LEU A 81 42.59 29.28 -6.86
C LEU A 81 41.70 29.56 -5.62
N ARG A 82 42.20 30.39 -4.70
CA ARG A 82 41.72 30.60 -3.32
C ARG A 82 41.14 32.00 -3.06
N ALA A 83 40.20 32.05 -2.11
CA ALA A 83 39.93 33.05 -1.07
C ALA A 83 40.52 34.49 -1.09
N ALA A 84 39.63 35.47 -0.86
CA ALA A 84 39.73 36.61 0.10
C ALA A 84 38.34 37.31 0.10
N ALA A 85 37.63 37.64 1.19
CA ALA A 85 37.93 38.25 2.50
C ALA A 85 37.79 39.80 2.52
N GLY A 86 36.97 40.30 3.44
CA GLY A 86 36.75 41.73 3.76
C GLY A 86 35.27 42.16 3.69
N LEU A 87 34.68 43.00 4.55
CA LEU A 87 34.89 43.50 5.93
C LEU A 87 33.92 44.70 6.09
N GLY A 88 33.39 44.96 7.30
CA GLY A 88 32.56 46.14 7.64
C GLY A 88 31.07 45.81 7.87
N ALA A 89 30.44 45.95 9.06
CA ALA A 89 30.36 47.08 10.02
C ALA A 89 29.49 48.25 9.49
N ALA A 90 28.55 48.86 10.23
CA ALA A 90 27.98 48.62 11.56
C ALA A 90 26.67 49.45 11.77
N ALA A 91 26.12 49.40 13.00
CA ALA A 91 25.17 50.35 13.62
C ALA A 91 23.66 50.28 13.29
N GLY A 92 22.84 50.32 14.35
CA GLY A 92 21.42 50.73 14.33
C GLY A 92 21.29 52.24 14.63
N PRO A 93 20.27 52.76 15.36
CA PRO A 93 19.23 52.04 16.15
C PRO A 93 17.79 52.65 16.05
N LEU A 94 16.83 52.11 16.83
CA LEU A 94 15.71 52.76 17.61
C LEU A 94 14.87 53.92 16.96
N PHE A 95 13.57 54.17 17.19
CA PHE A 95 12.68 54.07 18.38
C PHE A 95 11.17 54.37 17.94
N PRO A 96 10.18 54.90 18.72
CA PRO A 96 9.15 54.14 19.46
C PRO A 96 7.65 54.55 19.21
N HIS A 97 6.77 54.03 20.10
CA HIS A 97 5.53 54.62 20.69
C HIS A 97 4.15 54.25 20.09
N ALA A 98 3.02 54.25 20.83
CA ALA A 98 2.70 54.14 22.28
C ALA A 98 1.15 54.05 22.51
N GLY A 99 0.70 53.72 23.72
CA GLY A 99 -0.71 53.83 24.20
C GLY A 99 -1.48 52.49 24.21
N ALA A 100 -1.99 51.91 25.31
CA ALA A 100 -2.67 52.41 26.52
C ALA A 100 -4.05 53.06 26.21
N ALA A 101 -5.13 52.87 26.98
CA ALA A 101 -5.51 51.92 28.04
C ALA A 101 -7.05 52.04 28.25
N GLY A 102 -7.73 51.11 28.94
CA GLY A 102 -9.14 51.31 29.30
C GLY A 102 -9.82 50.09 29.95
N ALA A 103 -10.36 50.26 31.17
CA ALA A 103 -11.04 49.22 31.93
C ALA A 103 -12.57 49.41 31.93
N GLY A 104 -13.34 48.34 32.20
CA GLY A 104 -14.79 48.43 32.38
C GLY A 104 -15.50 47.08 32.59
N GLN A 105 -15.95 46.83 33.83
CA GLN A 105 -16.89 45.77 34.26
C GLN A 105 -17.91 46.45 35.21
N PRO A 106 -18.98 45.78 35.69
CA PRO A 106 -19.83 44.72 35.12
C PRO A 106 -21.35 45.04 35.31
N HIS A 107 -22.27 44.09 35.08
CA HIS A 107 -23.60 43.85 35.73
C HIS A 107 -24.47 42.97 34.78
N ALA A 108 -25.48 42.17 35.14
CA ALA A 108 -25.87 41.34 36.30
C ALA A 108 -27.28 40.76 36.00
N GLY A 109 -27.55 39.47 36.31
CA GLY A 109 -28.90 38.84 36.31
C GLY A 109 -29.39 38.25 34.96
N VAL A 110 -30.52 37.50 34.85
CA VAL A 110 -31.43 36.83 35.82
C VAL A 110 -32.03 35.52 35.21
N ARG A 111 -32.36 34.55 36.08
CA ARG A 111 -33.25 33.34 36.03
C ARG A 111 -34.26 33.17 34.85
N GLY A 112 -34.72 31.97 34.49
CA GLY A 112 -34.44 30.61 35.00
C GLY A 112 -35.49 29.53 34.58
N GLY A 113 -35.35 28.30 35.13
CA GLY A 113 -36.28 27.15 34.98
C GLY A 113 -35.94 26.17 33.83
N ALA A 114 -36.17 24.86 33.86
CA ALA A 114 -36.45 23.82 34.87
C ALA A 114 -36.77 22.53 34.06
N GLY A 115 -36.19 21.35 34.37
CA GLY A 115 -36.69 20.09 33.78
C GLY A 115 -35.69 18.92 33.65
N ALA A 116 -36.16 17.74 34.06
CA ALA A 116 -35.66 16.38 33.78
C ALA A 116 -34.25 15.97 34.29
N SER A 117 -34.26 15.02 35.24
CA SER A 117 -33.08 14.24 35.67
C SER A 117 -32.94 12.97 34.82
N ALA A 118 -31.71 12.65 34.40
CA ALA A 118 -31.33 11.32 33.92
C ALA A 118 -29.93 10.99 34.48
N HIS A 119 -29.79 9.86 35.14
CA HIS A 119 -28.51 9.44 35.72
C HIS A 119 -27.49 9.11 34.63
N HIS A 120 -26.46 9.93 34.51
CA HIS A 120 -25.20 9.57 33.86
C HIS A 120 -24.14 9.30 34.93
N PRO A 121 -23.29 8.26 34.77
CA PRO A 121 -22.13 8.07 35.63
C PRO A 121 -21.20 9.28 35.49
N ALA A 122 -20.67 9.75 36.62
CA ALA A 122 -19.88 10.98 36.65
C ALA A 122 -18.65 10.87 35.74
N ARG A 123 -18.63 11.65 34.65
CA ARG A 123 -17.38 11.94 33.93
C ARG A 123 -16.43 12.61 34.92
N ALA A 124 -15.43 11.86 35.37
CA ALA A 124 -14.24 12.46 35.96
C ALA A 124 -13.73 13.54 35.00
N ARG A 125 -13.60 14.78 35.50
CA ARG A 125 -13.04 15.87 34.70
C ARG A 125 -11.59 15.52 34.40
N ARG A 126 -11.31 15.04 33.19
CA ARG A 126 -9.93 14.95 32.70
C ARG A 126 -9.29 16.32 32.85
N GLY A 127 -8.16 16.38 33.54
CA GLY A 127 -7.34 17.59 33.56
C GLY A 127 -6.93 17.90 32.13
N VAL A 128 -7.08 19.15 31.70
CA VAL A 128 -6.55 19.60 30.42
C VAL A 128 -5.03 19.48 30.48
N ALA A 129 -4.43 18.89 29.45
CA ALA A 129 -2.98 18.80 29.32
C ALA A 129 -2.37 20.21 29.31
N VAL A 130 -1.80 20.64 30.44
CA VAL A 130 -1.00 21.86 30.50
C VAL A 130 0.41 21.48 30.05
N LEU A 131 0.68 21.65 28.76
CA LEU A 131 2.07 21.67 28.28
C LEU A 131 2.84 22.74 29.08
N PRO A 132 4.09 22.48 29.51
CA PRO A 132 4.87 23.44 30.25
C PRO A 132 5.03 24.73 29.43
N GLN A 133 4.34 25.80 29.86
CA GLN A 133 4.35 27.09 29.17
C GLN A 133 5.67 27.82 29.43
N GLY A 134 6.64 27.55 28.56
CA GLY A 134 7.88 28.29 28.46
C GLY A 134 8.64 27.87 27.21
N ARG A 135 9.48 28.77 26.68
CA ARG A 135 10.58 28.34 25.80
C ARG A 135 11.60 27.58 26.65
N SER A 136 11.30 26.32 26.95
CA SER A 136 12.29 25.37 27.44
C SER A 136 13.33 25.22 26.34
N THR A 137 14.45 25.93 26.44
CA THR A 137 15.59 25.71 25.56
C THR A 137 15.98 24.25 25.66
N VAL A 138 15.77 23.48 24.58
CA VAL A 138 16.28 22.11 24.44
C VAL A 138 17.74 22.15 24.84
N THR A 139 18.06 21.44 25.93
CA THR A 139 19.44 21.30 26.41
C THR A 139 19.88 19.92 25.95
N PRO A 140 20.70 19.82 24.89
CA PRO A 140 21.16 18.52 24.41
C PRO A 140 21.93 17.78 25.51
N GLY A 141 21.84 16.46 25.54
CA GLY A 141 22.59 15.66 26.51
C GLY A 141 22.02 15.58 27.94
N ALA A 142 20.76 15.96 28.15
CA ALA A 142 20.08 15.81 29.44
C ALA A 142 18.69 15.14 29.29
N LEU A 143 18.35 14.24 30.22
CA LEU A 143 17.03 13.63 30.29
C LEU A 143 16.03 14.61 30.94
N GLN A 144 15.11 15.15 30.16
CA GLN A 144 14.10 16.12 30.58
C GLN A 144 12.78 15.42 30.93
N LEU A 145 12.28 15.58 32.16
CA LEU A 145 10.89 15.25 32.50
C LEU A 145 9.93 16.20 31.76
N LEU A 146 8.99 15.67 30.98
CA LEU A 146 7.94 16.47 30.33
C LEU A 146 6.68 16.53 31.20
N PHE A 147 6.25 15.37 31.70
CA PHE A 147 5.15 15.19 32.66
C PHE A 147 5.29 13.80 33.31
N PRO A 148 4.60 13.49 34.42
CA PRO A 148 4.83 12.25 35.18
C PRO A 148 4.78 10.99 34.31
N GLY A 149 5.85 10.19 34.36
CA GLY A 149 6.01 8.97 33.58
C GLY A 149 6.52 9.17 32.14
N VAL A 150 6.80 10.41 31.69
CA VAL A 150 7.29 10.69 30.34
C VAL A 150 8.48 11.65 30.36
N TYR A 151 9.61 11.16 29.87
CA TYR A 151 10.85 11.89 29.73
C TYR A 151 11.27 11.96 28.26
N ARG A 152 12.02 13.01 27.91
CA ARG A 152 12.63 13.24 26.61
C ARG A 152 14.14 13.37 26.79
N TYR A 153 14.90 12.59 26.03
CA TYR A 153 16.32 12.83 25.80
C TYR A 153 16.48 13.30 24.35
N THR A 154 17.29 14.34 24.12
CA THR A 154 17.53 14.88 22.78
C THR A 154 18.99 14.74 22.38
N SER A 155 19.22 14.01 21.29
CA SER A 155 20.51 13.93 20.60
C SER A 155 20.33 14.22 19.10
N SER A 156 20.52 13.24 18.20
CA SER A 156 20.18 13.36 16.77
C SER A 156 18.68 13.59 16.55
N ALA A 157 17.85 12.97 17.39
CA ALA A 157 16.41 13.14 17.49
C ALA A 157 15.98 13.04 18.97
N HIS A 158 14.68 13.13 19.23
CA HIS A 158 14.09 12.83 20.53
C HIS A 158 13.93 11.31 20.71
N ALA A 159 14.59 10.79 21.74
CA ALA A 159 14.27 9.50 22.34
C ALA A 159 13.37 9.75 23.56
N TYR A 160 12.19 9.14 23.59
CA TYR A 160 11.28 9.25 24.72
C TYR A 160 11.44 8.05 25.66
N VAL A 161 11.60 8.32 26.96
CA VAL A 161 11.59 7.28 28.00
C VAL A 161 10.23 7.32 28.68
N LEU A 162 9.42 6.30 28.41
CA LEU A 162 8.11 6.10 29.02
C LEU A 162 8.32 5.20 30.24
N ILE A 163 7.82 5.61 31.40
CA ILE A 163 8.04 4.91 32.68
C ILE A 163 6.70 4.76 33.40
N CYS A 164 6.40 3.52 33.81
CA CYS A 164 5.29 3.19 34.69
C CYS A 164 5.80 2.29 35.83
N HIS A 165 5.77 2.78 37.07
CA HIS A 165 6.47 2.17 38.20
C HIS A 165 7.99 2.02 37.90
N GLU A 166 8.51 0.80 37.88
CA GLU A 166 9.90 0.50 37.50
C GLU A 166 10.03 0.12 36.01
N ASP A 167 8.92 -0.16 35.33
CA ASP A 167 8.92 -0.60 33.93
C ASP A 167 9.11 0.57 32.98
N ALA A 168 10.03 0.41 32.01
CA ALA A 168 10.32 1.43 31.01
C ALA A 168 10.30 0.90 29.56
N VAL A 169 9.86 1.76 28.64
CA VAL A 169 9.95 1.57 27.19
C VAL A 169 10.58 2.82 26.56
N LEU A 170 11.52 2.61 25.64
CA LEU A 170 12.12 3.68 24.83
C LEU A 170 11.37 3.81 23.50
N ILE A 171 11.08 5.03 23.06
CA ILE A 171 10.53 5.31 21.72
C ILE A 171 11.53 6.13 20.94
N ASN A 172 11.97 5.56 19.81
CA ASN A 172 13.23 5.88 19.12
C ASN A 172 14.47 5.74 20.05
N LEU A 173 15.66 5.82 19.46
CA LEU A 173 16.93 5.72 20.21
C LEU A 173 17.90 6.85 19.90
N GLY A 174 17.72 7.58 18.79
CA GLY A 174 18.70 8.55 18.34
C GLY A 174 19.98 7.87 17.86
N ASP A 175 21.11 8.42 18.27
CA ASP A 175 22.45 7.80 18.30
C ASP A 175 22.64 6.76 19.42
N GLY A 176 21.65 6.61 20.32
CA GLY A 176 21.67 5.68 21.44
C GLY A 176 22.29 6.25 22.72
N ASP A 177 22.61 7.54 22.79
CA ASP A 177 23.17 8.13 24.02
C ASP A 177 22.16 8.14 25.19
N VAL A 178 20.85 8.14 24.91
CA VAL A 178 19.79 8.00 25.94
C VAL A 178 20.03 6.81 26.87
N LEU A 179 20.71 5.75 26.40
CA LEU A 179 21.02 4.54 27.14
C LEU A 179 22.00 4.77 28.32
N ASP A 180 22.75 5.88 28.33
CA ASP A 180 23.63 6.29 29.43
C ASP A 180 22.95 7.24 30.43
N HIS A 181 21.77 7.76 30.07
CA HIS A 181 21.04 8.79 30.82
C HIS A 181 19.72 8.29 31.42
N LEU A 182 19.49 6.97 31.42
CA LEU A 182 18.32 6.34 32.02
C LEU A 182 18.27 6.60 33.55
N PRO A 183 17.08 6.83 34.15
CA PRO A 183 16.98 6.99 35.60
C PRO A 183 17.42 5.71 36.34
N PRO A 184 18.03 5.81 37.54
CA PRO A 184 18.42 4.65 38.31
C PRO A 184 17.19 3.84 38.74
N GLY A 185 17.30 2.50 38.69
CA GLY A 185 16.24 1.57 39.10
C GLY A 185 15.19 1.25 38.02
N VAL A 186 15.25 1.84 36.83
CA VAL A 186 14.30 1.50 35.75
C VAL A 186 14.70 0.21 35.03
N LYS A 187 13.70 -0.62 34.73
CA LYS A 187 13.81 -1.82 33.91
C LYS A 187 13.33 -1.51 32.50
N VAL A 188 14.26 -1.30 31.56
CA VAL A 188 13.91 -1.15 30.14
C VAL A 188 13.53 -2.51 29.56
N HIS A 189 12.28 -2.66 29.12
CA HIS A 189 11.78 -3.90 28.49
C HIS A 189 12.04 -3.93 26.98
N ALA A 190 11.95 -2.77 26.32
CA ALA A 190 12.08 -2.66 24.87
C ALA A 190 12.41 -1.23 24.44
N ALA A 191 12.96 -1.11 23.22
CA ALA A 191 12.97 0.12 22.45
C ALA A 191 12.16 -0.05 21.16
N LEU A 192 11.24 0.86 20.86
CA LEU A 192 10.38 0.81 19.68
C LEU A 192 10.75 1.96 18.72
N LEU A 193 11.09 1.63 17.48
CA LEU A 193 11.40 2.60 16.43
C LEU A 193 10.13 3.02 15.69
N THR A 194 10.01 4.31 15.39
CA THR A 194 8.92 4.83 14.54
C THR A 194 9.17 4.61 13.05
N HIS A 195 10.44 4.57 12.64
CA HIS A 195 10.92 4.31 11.28
C HIS A 195 12.45 4.05 11.28
N HIS A 196 13.02 3.68 10.12
CA HIS A 196 14.41 3.22 9.97
C HIS A 196 15.48 4.32 9.78
N PHE A 197 15.13 5.61 9.74
CA PHE A 197 16.12 6.65 9.51
C PHE A 197 17.15 6.74 10.66
N ALA A 198 18.40 7.04 10.31
CA ALA A 198 19.56 6.99 11.18
C ALA A 198 19.44 7.93 12.38
N ASP A 199 18.79 9.07 12.21
CA ASP A 199 18.57 10.05 13.26
C ASP A 199 17.63 9.56 14.38
N VAL A 200 16.75 8.58 14.12
CA VAL A 200 15.93 7.91 15.14
C VAL A 200 16.44 6.52 15.52
N ALA A 201 17.13 5.82 14.62
CA ALA A 201 17.40 4.38 14.70
C ALA A 201 18.88 3.97 14.88
N SER A 202 19.86 4.87 14.75
CA SER A 202 21.29 4.48 14.84
C SER A 202 21.67 3.82 16.18
N GLY A 203 20.98 4.19 17.27
CA GLY A 203 21.16 3.56 18.58
C GLY A 203 20.69 2.10 18.69
N ALA A 204 20.01 1.53 17.67
CA ALA A 204 19.42 0.19 17.71
C ALA A 204 20.45 -0.90 18.01
N ALA A 205 21.53 -0.97 17.23
CA ALA A 205 22.59 -1.98 17.42
C ALA A 205 23.27 -1.84 18.80
N ARG A 206 23.41 -0.61 19.32
CA ARG A 206 23.91 -0.32 20.66
C ARG A 206 22.94 -0.80 21.77
N ALA A 207 21.63 -0.62 21.59
CA ALA A 207 20.62 -1.12 22.52
C ALA A 207 20.61 -2.66 22.57
N ILE A 208 20.68 -3.32 21.41
CA ILE A 208 20.77 -4.79 21.30
C ILE A 208 22.03 -5.30 22.02
N ARG A 209 23.19 -4.65 21.84
CA ARG A 209 24.43 -4.98 22.58
C ARG A 209 24.32 -4.82 24.11
N ARG A 210 23.36 -4.05 24.61
CA ARG A 210 23.04 -3.92 26.05
C ARG A 210 21.96 -4.90 26.52
N GLY A 211 21.52 -5.81 25.67
CA GLY A 211 20.45 -6.76 25.98
C GLY A 211 19.05 -6.16 25.97
N ILE A 212 18.86 -4.98 25.37
CA ILE A 212 17.54 -4.35 25.21
C ILE A 212 16.95 -4.80 23.86
N PRO A 213 15.81 -5.50 23.83
CA PRO A 213 15.10 -5.83 22.59
C PRO A 213 14.69 -4.56 21.83
N VAL A 214 14.97 -4.52 20.53
CA VAL A 214 14.57 -3.41 19.64
C VAL A 214 13.51 -3.89 18.66
N TYR A 215 12.47 -3.09 18.50
CA TYR A 215 11.34 -3.34 17.62
C TYR A 215 11.25 -2.24 16.55
N ALA A 216 10.81 -2.59 15.33
CA ALA A 216 10.65 -1.68 14.20
C ALA A 216 9.39 -2.01 13.40
N PRO A 217 8.82 -1.08 12.60
CA PRO A 217 7.68 -1.38 11.73
C PRO A 217 7.99 -2.59 10.84
N GLU A 218 7.06 -3.53 10.73
CA GLU A 218 7.29 -4.80 10.03
C GLU A 218 7.82 -4.63 8.60
N SER A 219 7.32 -3.62 7.87
CA SER A 219 7.78 -3.27 6.52
C SER A 219 9.17 -2.63 6.44
N GLU A 220 9.75 -2.22 7.58
CA GLU A 220 11.08 -1.60 7.65
C GLU A 220 12.13 -2.45 8.36
N VAL A 221 11.76 -3.63 8.89
CA VAL A 221 12.68 -4.58 9.55
C VAL A 221 13.88 -4.91 8.65
N GLU A 222 13.65 -5.21 7.37
CA GLU A 222 14.73 -5.58 6.44
C GLU A 222 15.64 -4.41 6.09
N LEU A 223 15.15 -3.16 6.17
CA LEU A 223 15.97 -1.96 5.97
C LEU A 223 17.02 -1.81 7.08
N LEU A 224 16.74 -2.33 8.28
CA LEU A 224 17.61 -2.31 9.45
C LEU A 224 18.48 -3.57 9.57
N ARG A 225 17.95 -4.76 9.23
CA ARG A 225 18.72 -6.01 9.22
C ARG A 225 19.79 -6.03 8.11
N SER A 226 19.45 -5.51 6.93
CA SER A 226 20.35 -5.40 5.78
C SER A 226 20.78 -3.95 5.50
N ALA A 227 21.05 -3.16 6.55
CA ALA A 227 21.38 -1.73 6.46
C ALA A 227 22.45 -1.37 5.39
N PRO A 228 23.60 -2.07 5.28
CA PRO A 228 24.58 -1.81 4.22
C PRO A 228 24.04 -2.09 2.81
N GLN A 229 23.15 -3.07 2.64
CA GLN A 229 22.51 -3.42 1.36
C GLN A 229 21.54 -2.29 0.97
N THR A 230 20.78 -1.79 1.94
CA THR A 230 19.84 -0.66 1.82
C THR A 230 20.57 0.63 1.42
N LEU A 231 21.65 1.00 2.12
CA LEU A 231 22.45 2.17 1.78
C LEU A 231 23.04 2.08 0.36
N ARG A 232 23.46 0.88 -0.07
CA ARG A 232 23.92 0.63 -1.46
C ARG A 232 22.82 0.82 -2.51
N ARG A 233 21.52 0.81 -2.17
CA ARG A 233 20.43 1.11 -3.13
C ARG A 233 20.52 2.55 -3.64
N ALA A 234 20.76 3.52 -2.76
CA ALA A 234 20.82 4.94 -3.10
C ALA A 234 21.99 5.30 -4.05
N GLY A 235 23.11 4.56 -3.98
CA GLY A 235 24.30 4.80 -4.80
C GLY A 235 24.28 4.19 -6.21
N ARG A 236 23.17 3.58 -6.65
CA ARG A 236 23.09 2.91 -7.96
C ARG A 236 23.08 3.95 -9.11
N PRO A 237 23.93 3.82 -10.15
CA PRO A 237 23.98 4.80 -11.26
C PRO A 237 22.67 4.95 -12.05
N ASN A 238 21.86 3.90 -12.13
CA ASN A 238 20.53 3.92 -12.72
C ASN A 238 19.49 3.72 -11.60
N ASN A 239 19.09 4.81 -10.94
CA ASN A 239 18.12 4.80 -9.85
C ASN A 239 16.97 5.77 -10.12
N TYR A 240 15.76 5.24 -10.24
CA TYR A 240 14.49 5.98 -10.35
C TYR A 240 13.61 5.86 -9.09
N ASP A 241 14.12 5.23 -8.02
CA ASP A 241 13.50 5.18 -6.69
C ASP A 241 14.10 6.33 -5.84
N PRO A 242 13.39 7.46 -5.67
CA PRO A 242 13.89 8.63 -4.94
C PRO A 242 13.77 8.49 -3.42
N ARG A 243 13.27 7.35 -2.92
CA ARG A 243 13.12 7.12 -1.48
C ARG A 243 14.48 7.21 -0.80
N LEU A 244 14.44 7.78 0.41
CA LEU A 244 15.59 8.31 1.13
C LEU A 244 16.44 7.23 1.82
N TYR A 245 16.77 6.13 1.14
CA TYR A 245 17.56 5.03 1.70
C TYR A 245 18.92 5.47 2.24
N GLN A 246 19.54 6.51 1.69
CA GLN A 246 20.81 7.08 2.17
C GLN A 246 20.71 7.70 3.58
N TYR A 247 19.49 7.88 4.10
CA TYR A 247 19.24 8.31 5.48
C TYR A 247 18.94 7.14 6.42
N GLY A 248 18.97 5.87 5.97
CA GLY A 248 18.80 4.70 6.84
C GLY A 248 19.94 4.53 7.84
N ALA A 249 19.66 3.85 8.96
CA ALA A 249 20.68 3.54 9.98
C ALA A 249 21.92 2.85 9.36
N PRO A 250 23.14 3.16 9.83
CA PRO A 250 24.38 2.67 9.20
C PRO A 250 24.85 1.30 9.67
N GLU A 251 24.38 0.82 10.83
CA GLU A 251 24.76 -0.45 11.44
C GLU A 251 23.58 -1.44 11.36
N GLU A 252 23.87 -2.70 11.05
CA GLU A 252 22.86 -3.77 11.01
C GLU A 252 22.28 -4.01 12.42
N ALA A 253 20.95 -4.18 12.50
CA ALA A 253 20.25 -4.40 13.76
C ALA A 253 19.23 -5.55 13.63
N GLU A 254 19.43 -6.59 14.45
CA GLU A 254 18.48 -7.70 14.70
C GLU A 254 17.22 -7.19 15.43
N VAL A 255 16.34 -6.50 14.69
CA VAL A 255 15.08 -5.95 15.22
C VAL A 255 13.90 -6.90 15.07
N TRP A 256 12.93 -6.77 15.97
CA TRP A 256 11.65 -7.48 15.96
C TRP A 256 10.57 -6.68 15.20
N PRO A 257 9.62 -7.34 14.52
CA PRO A 257 8.55 -6.66 13.79
C PRO A 257 7.48 -6.05 14.72
N LEU A 258 6.94 -4.91 14.30
CA LEU A 258 5.73 -4.29 14.81
C LEU A 258 4.67 -4.33 13.71
N ARG A 259 3.60 -5.09 13.94
CA ARG A 259 2.44 -5.14 13.04
C ARG A 259 1.57 -3.91 13.23
N ASP A 260 1.04 -3.40 12.13
CA ASP A 260 0.12 -2.27 12.13
C ASP A 260 -1.15 -2.60 12.93
N TYR A 261 -1.69 -1.59 13.63
CA TYR A 261 -2.88 -1.67 14.50
C TYR A 261 -2.76 -2.51 15.78
N GLN A 262 -1.81 -3.46 15.85
CA GLN A 262 -1.59 -4.30 17.02
C GLN A 262 -1.20 -3.47 18.26
N THR A 263 -1.64 -3.94 19.43
CA THR A 263 -1.21 -3.41 20.73
C THR A 263 -0.20 -4.36 21.37
N TYR A 264 0.92 -3.80 21.81
CA TYR A 264 2.01 -4.52 22.48
C TYR A 264 2.10 -4.08 23.95
N CYS A 265 2.39 -5.03 24.83
CA CYS A 265 2.52 -4.80 26.28
C CYS A 265 3.95 -5.13 26.75
N PHE A 266 4.54 -4.22 27.52
CA PHE A 266 5.91 -4.26 28.01
C PHE A 266 5.91 -3.90 29.49
N GLY A 267 5.83 -4.90 30.37
CA GLY A 267 5.51 -4.68 31.77
C GLY A 267 4.15 -3.99 31.91
N ALA A 268 4.06 -2.95 32.74
CA ALA A 268 2.88 -2.13 32.93
C ALA A 268 2.55 -1.16 31.76
N LEU A 269 3.41 -1.06 30.73
CA LEU A 269 3.21 -0.15 29.59
C LEU A 269 2.52 -0.86 28.41
N SER A 270 1.50 -0.22 27.83
CA SER A 270 0.77 -0.72 26.66
C SER A 270 0.82 0.31 25.54
N LEU A 271 1.21 -0.11 24.33
CA LEU A 271 1.37 0.77 23.16
C LEU A 271 0.69 0.16 21.93
N GLN A 272 -0.24 0.90 21.34
CA GLN A 272 -0.85 0.57 20.06
C GLN A 272 -0.01 1.14 18.92
N VAL A 273 0.33 0.30 17.95
CA VAL A 273 0.95 0.70 16.68
C VAL A 273 -0.12 1.32 15.80
N ARG A 274 0.07 2.55 15.33
CA ARG A 274 -0.79 3.18 14.32
C ARG A 274 0.00 3.39 13.03
N PRO A 275 -0.41 2.80 11.89
CA PRO A 275 0.19 3.11 10.61
C PRO A 275 0.05 4.59 10.29
N THR A 276 1.18 5.27 10.07
CA THR A 276 1.22 6.68 9.67
C THR A 276 2.22 6.90 8.52
N PRO A 277 1.93 6.33 7.33
CA PRO A 277 2.76 6.52 6.14
C PRO A 277 2.96 8.00 5.80
N GLY A 278 4.18 8.42 5.51
CA GLY A 278 4.49 9.82 5.19
C GLY A 278 5.99 10.10 5.00
N PRO A 279 6.79 10.17 6.08
CA PRO A 279 8.27 10.27 5.99
C PRO A 279 8.88 9.04 5.31
N THR A 280 8.27 7.88 5.52
CA THR A 280 8.54 6.63 4.81
C THR A 280 7.21 5.95 4.52
N VAL A 281 7.23 4.87 3.72
CA VAL A 281 6.04 4.03 3.48
C VAL A 281 5.64 3.31 4.77
N GLY A 282 6.60 2.80 5.54
CA GLY A 282 6.40 1.98 6.73
C GLY A 282 6.27 2.72 8.06
N ALA A 283 6.47 4.04 8.11
CA ALA A 283 6.44 4.83 9.35
C ALA A 283 5.20 4.57 10.22
N VAL A 284 5.41 4.42 11.52
CA VAL A 284 4.34 4.26 12.53
C VAL A 284 4.37 5.39 13.54
N SER A 285 3.20 5.63 14.13
CA SER A 285 3.05 6.39 15.36
C SER A 285 2.60 5.46 16.48
N PHE A 286 3.05 5.69 17.71
CA PHE A 286 2.59 4.92 18.86
C PHE A 286 1.51 5.68 19.63
N ILE A 287 0.42 4.99 19.96
CA ILE A 287 -0.65 5.51 20.81
C ILE A 287 -0.59 4.80 22.17
N THR A 288 -0.53 5.56 23.25
CA THR A 288 -0.47 5.02 24.62
C THR A 288 -1.22 5.90 25.63
N LEU A 289 -1.45 5.41 26.85
CA LEU A 289 -2.12 6.12 27.95
C LEU A 289 -1.17 6.14 29.16
N ILE A 290 -0.63 7.30 29.51
CA ILE A 290 0.28 7.48 30.65
C ILE A 290 -0.19 8.66 31.48
N GLY A 291 -0.27 8.50 32.81
CA GLY A 291 -0.74 9.55 33.72
C GLY A 291 -2.17 10.04 33.42
N GLY A 292 -3.00 9.21 32.79
CA GLY A 292 -4.35 9.57 32.35
C GLY A 292 -4.42 10.39 31.04
N GLN A 293 -3.29 10.70 30.40
CA GLN A 293 -3.21 11.40 29.12
C GLN A 293 -2.96 10.42 27.97
N LYS A 294 -3.74 10.52 26.90
CA LYS A 294 -3.53 9.78 25.66
C LYS A 294 -2.44 10.46 24.84
N LEU A 295 -1.36 9.75 24.57
CA LEU A 295 -0.19 10.27 23.85
C LEU A 295 -0.16 9.72 22.43
N ALA A 296 0.27 10.55 21.48
CA ALA A 296 0.68 10.11 20.15
C ALA A 296 2.17 10.41 19.96
N LEU A 297 3.01 9.38 19.85
CA LEU A 297 4.44 9.52 19.55
C LEU A 297 4.62 9.32 18.05
N THR A 298 4.88 10.40 17.32
CA THR A 298 4.56 10.48 15.87
C THR A 298 5.73 10.32 14.92
N GLY A 299 6.93 10.02 15.46
CA GLY A 299 8.14 9.98 14.65
C GLY A 299 8.33 11.29 13.89
N ASP A 300 8.67 11.20 12.61
CA ASP A 300 8.90 12.36 11.74
C ASP A 300 7.68 12.88 10.97
N LEU A 301 6.48 12.40 11.29
CA LEU A 301 5.23 12.79 10.61
C LEU A 301 4.96 14.30 10.66
N LEU A 302 5.37 14.97 11.74
CA LEU A 302 5.33 16.43 11.90
C LEU A 302 6.46 16.90 12.82
N TYR A 303 6.88 18.15 12.62
CA TYR A 303 7.96 18.82 13.36
C TYR A 303 7.42 19.94 14.27
N ALA A 304 6.50 20.74 13.73
CA ALA A 304 5.86 21.87 14.41
C ALA A 304 4.47 22.08 13.80
N PRO A 305 3.55 22.86 14.40
CA PRO A 305 2.23 23.08 13.82
C PRO A 305 2.33 23.75 12.44
N GLY A 306 1.87 23.04 11.40
CA GLY A 306 2.01 23.48 10.00
C GLY A 306 3.30 23.02 9.30
N GLN A 307 4.15 22.19 9.93
CA GLN A 307 5.47 21.82 9.42
C GLN A 307 5.77 20.32 9.60
N ILE A 308 6.38 19.71 8.58
CA ILE A 308 6.95 18.35 8.64
C ILE A 308 8.48 18.40 8.59
N SER A 309 9.16 17.38 9.11
CA SER A 309 10.62 17.37 9.21
C SER A 309 11.33 17.46 7.85
N ARG A 310 10.86 16.71 6.83
CA ARG A 310 11.56 16.57 5.54
C ARG A 310 10.59 16.40 4.36
N LEU A 311 10.43 17.44 3.54
CA LEU A 311 9.65 17.36 2.30
C LEU A 311 10.21 16.31 1.32
N ALA A 312 11.53 16.17 1.19
CA ALA A 312 12.14 15.18 0.30
C ALA A 312 11.77 13.73 0.64
N ALA A 313 11.47 13.42 1.90
CA ALA A 313 11.08 12.09 2.36
C ALA A 313 9.71 11.64 1.84
N THR A 314 8.88 12.61 1.44
CA THR A 314 7.51 12.40 0.95
C THR A 314 7.39 12.05 -0.54
N GLN A 315 8.52 11.97 -1.24
CA GLN A 315 8.60 11.62 -2.66
C GLN A 315 9.00 10.16 -2.81
N TRP A 316 8.08 9.31 -3.28
CA TRP A 316 8.32 7.85 -3.37
C TRP A 316 8.40 7.32 -4.81
N THR A 317 7.97 8.13 -5.79
CA THR A 317 8.23 7.90 -7.21
C THR A 317 8.93 9.11 -7.83
N TYR A 318 9.58 8.92 -8.98
CA TYR A 318 10.53 9.88 -9.58
C TYR A 318 9.99 11.32 -9.74
N HIS A 319 8.66 11.51 -9.86
CA HIS A 319 8.02 12.83 -9.80
C HIS A 319 6.88 12.92 -8.77
N GLY A 320 6.69 11.91 -7.93
CA GLY A 320 5.54 11.72 -7.07
C GLY A 320 5.48 12.56 -5.80
N GLY A 321 4.34 12.51 -5.13
CA GLY A 321 4.07 13.13 -3.83
C GLY A 321 3.15 12.26 -2.99
N GLU A 322 3.33 10.95 -3.10
CA GLU A 322 2.56 9.92 -2.41
C GLU A 322 2.67 10.11 -0.89
N GLY A 323 3.87 10.35 -0.38
CA GLY A 323 4.09 10.63 1.04
C GLY A 323 3.49 11.95 1.53
N LEU A 324 3.19 12.92 0.66
CA LEU A 324 2.43 14.12 1.06
C LEU A 324 0.97 13.75 1.32
N ALA A 325 0.38 12.94 0.43
CA ALA A 325 -0.97 12.44 0.59
C ALA A 325 -1.08 11.51 1.81
N GLY A 326 -0.14 10.57 1.96
CA GLY A 326 -0.01 9.72 3.14
C GLY A 326 0.12 10.53 4.43
N SER A 327 0.96 11.58 4.45
CA SER A 327 1.11 12.45 5.63
C SER A 327 -0.21 13.15 5.98
N VAL A 328 -0.91 13.73 5.00
CA VAL A 328 -2.22 14.38 5.20
C VAL A 328 -3.24 13.39 5.77
N LEU A 329 -3.36 12.18 5.19
CA LEU A 329 -4.28 11.16 5.69
C LEU A 329 -3.91 10.69 7.10
N SER A 330 -2.62 10.44 7.37
CA SER A 330 -2.10 9.99 8.66
C SER A 330 -2.29 11.02 9.77
N LEU A 331 -2.09 12.31 9.48
CA LEU A 331 -2.34 13.39 10.43
C LEU A 331 -3.83 13.48 10.81
N LEU A 332 -4.72 13.35 9.82
CA LEU A 332 -6.17 13.37 10.06
C LEU A 332 -6.65 12.09 10.78
N ASP A 333 -6.06 10.93 10.47
CA ASP A 333 -6.35 9.66 11.15
C ASP A 333 -5.91 9.69 12.64
N LEU A 334 -4.73 10.26 12.93
CA LEU A 334 -4.32 10.53 14.32
C LEU A 334 -5.23 11.56 15.01
N ALA A 335 -5.73 12.57 14.29
CA ALA A 335 -6.67 13.55 14.85
C ALA A 335 -7.99 12.88 15.26
N ASP A 336 -8.54 11.99 14.43
CA ASP A 336 -9.74 11.20 14.74
C ASP A 336 -9.51 10.27 15.96
N ALA A 337 -8.30 9.77 16.14
CA ALA A 337 -7.89 9.03 17.34
C ALA A 337 -7.84 9.88 18.62
N ARG A 338 -7.91 11.22 18.52
CA ARG A 338 -8.02 12.19 19.63
C ARG A 338 -7.00 11.96 20.76
N PRO A 339 -5.68 12.07 20.50
CA PRO A 339 -4.69 12.20 21.55
C PRO A 339 -4.91 13.48 22.37
N ASP A 340 -4.38 13.51 23.59
CA ASP A 340 -4.31 14.69 24.46
C ASP A 340 -2.99 15.47 24.23
N VAL A 341 -1.90 14.77 23.87
CA VAL A 341 -0.56 15.35 23.57
C VAL A 341 0.10 14.63 22.39
N VAL A 342 0.80 15.40 21.54
CA VAL A 342 1.59 14.91 20.40
C VAL A 342 3.09 15.08 20.67
N LEU A 343 3.86 14.02 20.43
CA LEU A 343 5.28 13.89 20.75
C LEU A 343 6.09 13.50 19.49
N PRO A 344 6.64 14.47 18.74
CA PRO A 344 7.38 14.22 17.50
C PRO A 344 8.83 13.76 17.76
N ALA A 345 9.48 13.17 16.75
CA ALA A 345 10.93 12.87 16.82
C ALA A 345 11.79 14.16 16.83
N HIS A 346 11.28 15.27 16.32
CA HIS A 346 11.99 16.56 16.25
C HIS A 346 11.03 17.71 16.56
N GLY A 347 11.54 18.81 17.14
CA GLY A 347 10.71 19.97 17.53
C GLY A 347 10.27 19.92 18.99
N GLU A 348 9.09 20.45 19.32
CA GLU A 348 8.56 20.47 20.69
C GLU A 348 7.27 19.64 20.84
N PRO A 349 6.93 19.17 22.06
CA PRO A 349 5.61 18.63 22.37
C PRO A 349 4.49 19.58 21.94
N MET A 350 3.45 19.03 21.30
CA MET A 350 2.38 19.79 20.67
C MET A 350 1.00 19.45 21.24
N LEU A 351 0.08 20.42 21.16
CA LEU A 351 -1.35 20.19 21.36
C LEU A 351 -1.95 19.48 20.13
N PRO A 352 -3.05 18.72 20.30
CA PRO A 352 -3.60 17.86 19.22
C PRO A 352 -4.00 18.61 17.94
N GLY A 353 -4.43 19.87 18.05
CA GLY A 353 -4.79 20.70 16.88
C GLY A 353 -3.64 20.94 15.88
N ALA A 354 -2.38 20.69 16.28
CA ALA A 354 -1.24 20.70 15.38
C ALA A 354 -1.36 19.66 14.25
N LEU A 355 -2.08 18.56 14.46
CA LEU A 355 -2.29 17.50 13.46
C LEU A 355 -3.12 18.04 12.28
N GLU A 356 -4.32 18.57 12.57
CA GLU A 356 -5.21 19.17 11.57
C GLU A 356 -4.58 20.39 10.91
N GLN A 357 -3.93 21.27 11.69
CA GLN A 357 -3.22 22.43 11.16
C GLN A 357 -2.11 22.03 10.18
N THR A 358 -1.39 20.93 10.44
CA THR A 358 -0.33 20.44 9.55
C THR A 358 -0.92 19.79 8.30
N ALA A 359 -2.01 19.03 8.41
CA ALA A 359 -2.74 18.49 7.26
C ALA A 359 -3.24 19.62 6.33
N GLN A 360 -3.80 20.70 6.91
CA GLN A 360 -4.22 21.90 6.17
C GLN A 360 -3.03 22.64 5.53
N ALA A 361 -1.88 22.74 6.20
CA ALA A 361 -0.70 23.41 5.67
C ALA A 361 -0.02 22.65 4.49
N LEU A 362 -0.12 21.32 4.47
CA LEU A 362 0.38 20.49 3.37
C LEU A 362 -0.53 20.53 2.13
N TRP A 363 -1.82 20.80 2.31
CA TRP A 363 -2.82 20.75 1.23
C TRP A 363 -2.51 21.65 0.03
N PRO A 364 -2.13 22.95 0.19
CA PRO A 364 -1.75 23.80 -0.95
C PRO A 364 -0.58 23.28 -1.78
N LEU A 365 0.40 22.60 -1.17
CA LEU A 365 1.53 22.02 -1.91
C LEU A 365 1.09 20.82 -2.75
N LEU A 366 0.23 19.97 -2.20
CA LEU A 366 -0.34 18.82 -2.89
C LEU A 366 -1.23 19.26 -4.07
N GLN A 367 -2.03 20.32 -3.89
CA GLN A 367 -2.79 20.99 -4.95
C GLN A 367 -1.87 21.62 -6.02
N LEU A 368 -0.82 22.35 -5.62
CA LEU A 368 0.15 22.97 -6.54
C LEU A 368 0.82 21.93 -7.44
N ARG A 369 1.16 20.75 -6.88
CA ARG A 369 1.70 19.61 -7.63
C ARG A 369 0.64 18.83 -8.42
N ARG A 370 -0.66 19.13 -8.24
CA ARG A 370 -1.81 18.42 -8.84
C ARG A 370 -1.85 16.92 -8.52
N HIS A 371 -1.25 16.51 -7.40
CA HIS A 371 -1.27 15.12 -6.96
C HIS A 371 -2.50 14.85 -6.11
N ASN A 372 -3.07 13.64 -6.21
CA ASN A 372 -4.21 13.20 -5.39
C ASN A 372 -5.30 14.30 -5.18
N PRO A 373 -5.81 14.97 -6.24
CA PRO A 373 -6.70 16.12 -6.10
C PRO A 373 -8.01 15.81 -5.38
N ARG A 374 -8.41 14.53 -5.35
CA ARG A 374 -9.62 14.02 -4.70
C ARG A 374 -9.37 13.46 -3.29
N LEU A 375 -8.17 13.56 -2.73
CA LEU A 375 -7.77 12.90 -1.45
C LEU A 375 -8.78 13.13 -0.31
N LEU A 376 -9.19 14.38 -0.09
CA LEU A 376 -10.12 14.72 1.00
C LEU A 376 -11.58 14.35 0.67
N GLU A 377 -11.97 14.38 -0.61
CA GLU A 377 -13.28 13.86 -1.08
C GLU A 377 -13.38 12.36 -0.82
N LEU A 378 -12.35 11.61 -1.23
CA LEU A 378 -12.24 10.16 -1.05
C LEU A 378 -12.16 9.78 0.44
N ARG A 379 -11.45 10.53 1.29
CA ARG A 379 -11.47 10.34 2.75
C ARG A 379 -12.86 10.61 3.35
N ALA A 380 -13.57 11.62 2.86
CA ALA A 380 -14.90 11.98 3.37
C ALA A 380 -15.98 10.96 2.95
N SER A 381 -15.92 10.47 1.71
CA SER A 381 -16.87 9.53 1.11
C SER A 381 -16.13 8.42 0.36
N PRO A 382 -15.54 7.45 1.09
CA PRO A 382 -14.72 6.40 0.50
C PRO A 382 -15.52 5.34 -0.25
N TYR A 383 -16.81 5.15 0.07
CA TYR A 383 -17.67 4.18 -0.61
C TYR A 383 -18.77 4.84 -1.43
N GLU A 384 -19.05 4.26 -2.59
CA GLU A 384 -20.19 4.56 -3.45
C GLU A 384 -21.29 3.50 -3.23
N GLU A 385 -22.54 3.92 -2.98
CA GLU A 385 -23.67 2.99 -2.91
C GLU A 385 -24.16 2.68 -4.33
N LEU A 386 -23.66 1.59 -4.95
CA LEU A 386 -24.15 1.09 -6.25
C LEU A 386 -25.58 0.54 -6.14
N ARG A 387 -25.92 0.00 -4.97
CA ARG A 387 -27.26 -0.37 -4.50
C ARG A 387 -27.34 -0.10 -2.99
N PRO A 388 -28.55 -0.06 -2.39
CA PRO A 388 -28.72 -0.02 -0.92
C PRO A 388 -28.14 -1.22 -0.15
N TRP A 389 -27.53 -2.19 -0.82
CA TRP A 389 -26.93 -3.40 -0.26
C TRP A 389 -25.59 -3.75 -0.94
N LEU A 390 -25.08 -2.91 -1.86
CA LEU A 390 -23.80 -3.08 -2.56
C LEU A 390 -23.04 -1.76 -2.54
N LEU A 391 -21.89 -1.77 -1.85
CA LEU A 391 -20.95 -0.65 -1.79
C LEU A 391 -19.72 -0.96 -2.64
N HIS A 392 -19.14 0.08 -3.26
CA HIS A 392 -17.87 0.02 -3.97
C HIS A 392 -16.86 0.96 -3.31
N ASN A 393 -15.68 0.46 -2.95
CA ASN A 393 -14.58 1.29 -2.43
C ASN A 393 -13.97 2.11 -3.58
N ARG A 394 -14.07 3.42 -3.47
CA ARG A 394 -13.62 4.42 -4.45
C ARG A 394 -12.14 4.80 -4.27
N THR A 395 -11.48 4.23 -3.27
CA THR A 395 -10.15 4.64 -2.80
C THR A 395 -9.10 3.56 -2.94
N SER A 396 -9.50 2.30 -3.12
CA SER A 396 -8.57 1.17 -3.18
C SER A 396 -7.82 1.06 -4.52
N MET A 397 -6.70 0.34 -4.55
CA MET A 397 -5.91 0.14 -5.79
C MET A 397 -6.63 -0.76 -6.79
N ALA A 398 -6.91 -2.00 -6.38
CA ALA A 398 -7.97 -2.81 -6.96
C ALA A 398 -9.29 -2.50 -6.25
N ASN A 399 -10.40 -2.63 -6.97
CA ASN A 399 -11.75 -2.45 -6.46
C ASN A 399 -12.03 -3.44 -5.33
N SER A 400 -12.43 -2.91 -4.19
CA SER A 400 -13.03 -3.69 -3.10
C SER A 400 -14.53 -3.40 -3.06
N TYR A 401 -15.34 -4.44 -2.90
CA TYR A 401 -16.80 -4.32 -2.82
C TYR A 401 -17.32 -4.84 -1.48
N VAL A 402 -18.39 -4.24 -0.97
CA VAL A 402 -19.02 -4.67 0.28
C VAL A 402 -20.50 -4.94 0.04
N LEU A 403 -20.89 -6.21 0.16
CA LEU A 403 -22.28 -6.61 0.24
C LEU A 403 -22.75 -6.38 1.68
N ARG A 404 -23.84 -5.62 1.85
CA ARG A 404 -24.45 -5.30 3.16
C ARG A 404 -25.80 -5.99 3.25
N SER A 405 -25.93 -6.96 4.15
CA SER A 405 -27.21 -7.61 4.42
C SER A 405 -28.21 -6.66 5.10
N LEU A 406 -29.49 -7.03 5.04
CA LEU A 406 -30.59 -6.43 5.81
C LEU A 406 -30.35 -6.46 7.33
N SER A 407 -29.52 -7.38 7.82
CA SER A 407 -29.10 -7.45 9.23
C SER A 407 -27.89 -6.57 9.56
N GLY A 408 -27.36 -5.80 8.59
CA GLY A 408 -26.17 -4.97 8.71
C GLY A 408 -24.85 -5.76 8.71
N HIS A 409 -24.87 -7.06 8.44
CA HIS A 409 -23.64 -7.86 8.33
C HIS A 409 -23.04 -7.68 6.93
N ALA A 410 -21.71 -7.62 6.85
CA ALA A 410 -20.99 -7.39 5.60
C ALA A 410 -20.19 -8.61 5.12
N LEU A 411 -20.19 -8.82 3.81
CA LEU A 411 -19.26 -9.69 3.08
C LEU A 411 -18.46 -8.81 2.13
N ILE A 412 -17.13 -8.83 2.25
CA ILE A 412 -16.23 -8.06 1.39
C ILE A 412 -15.73 -8.94 0.24
N ILE A 413 -15.75 -8.44 -0.99
CA ILE A 413 -15.11 -9.07 -2.15
C ILE A 413 -13.87 -8.25 -2.52
N ASP A 414 -12.71 -8.92 -2.50
CA ASP A 414 -11.35 -8.36 -2.58
C ASP A 414 -11.03 -7.28 -1.51
N PHE A 415 -9.81 -7.32 -0.95
CA PHE A 415 -9.32 -6.31 -0.01
C PHE A 415 -7.77 -6.29 0.08
N GLY A 416 -7.10 -5.64 -0.87
CA GLY A 416 -5.66 -5.37 -0.82
C GLY A 416 -5.34 -3.99 -0.25
N TYR A 417 -5.01 -3.04 -1.13
CA TYR A 417 -4.64 -1.67 -0.72
C TYR A 417 -5.88 -0.79 -0.55
N ASP A 418 -6.45 -0.79 0.66
CA ASP A 418 -7.69 -0.07 1.05
C ASP A 418 -7.79 1.38 0.55
N PHE A 419 -6.74 2.18 0.74
CA PHE A 419 -6.68 3.57 0.28
C PHE A 419 -5.34 3.80 -0.44
N SER A 420 -5.40 3.80 -1.77
CA SER A 420 -4.28 4.11 -2.66
C SER A 420 -4.17 5.62 -2.90
N PHE A 421 -2.96 6.15 -2.77
CA PHE A 421 -2.60 7.53 -3.11
C PHE A 421 -1.32 7.57 -3.95
N GLY A 422 -1.12 6.52 -4.74
CA GLY A 422 0.12 6.16 -5.43
C GLY A 422 0.90 5.06 -4.70
N SER A 423 1.90 4.48 -5.35
CA SER A 423 2.78 3.46 -4.76
C SER A 423 4.21 3.60 -5.27
N PRO A 424 5.24 3.29 -4.45
CA PRO A 424 6.63 3.34 -4.89
C PRO A 424 6.93 2.36 -6.02
N VAL A 425 7.94 2.70 -6.84
CA VAL A 425 8.35 1.94 -8.03
C VAL A 425 8.82 0.52 -7.70
N SER A 426 9.45 0.34 -6.54
CA SER A 426 9.89 -0.96 -6.02
C SER A 426 8.69 -1.85 -5.66
N THR A 427 8.86 -3.17 -5.77
CA THR A 427 7.90 -4.21 -5.35
C THR A 427 8.32 -4.91 -4.05
N GLU A 428 9.33 -4.40 -3.33
CA GLU A 428 9.79 -4.98 -2.06
C GLU A 428 8.78 -4.71 -0.92
N ARG A 429 8.90 -5.46 0.20
CA ARG A 429 8.04 -5.27 1.40
C ARG A 429 8.10 -3.84 1.95
N ASP A 430 9.25 -3.17 1.83
CA ASP A 430 9.44 -1.76 2.21
C ASP A 430 8.69 -0.75 1.32
N ALA A 431 8.10 -1.21 0.22
CA ALA A 431 7.35 -0.42 -0.74
C ALA A 431 5.85 -0.78 -0.80
N ARG A 432 5.37 -1.70 0.04
CA ARG A 432 3.99 -2.20 0.03
C ARG A 432 3.39 -2.20 1.43
N ARG A 433 2.25 -1.52 1.58
CA ARG A 433 1.59 -1.38 2.87
C ARG A 433 0.06 -1.34 2.72
N PRO A 434 -0.67 -2.38 3.15
CA PRO A 434 -2.11 -2.32 3.30
C PRO A 434 -2.52 -1.37 4.43
N TRP A 435 -3.77 -0.91 4.42
CA TRP A 435 -4.31 0.00 5.43
C TRP A 435 -5.76 -0.37 5.77
N LEU A 436 -6.34 0.24 6.82
CA LEU A 436 -7.74 0.07 7.22
C LEU A 436 -8.41 1.45 7.44
N LEU A 437 -8.02 2.45 6.66
CA LEU A 437 -8.46 3.84 6.83
C LEU A 437 -9.95 4.01 6.54
N THR A 438 -10.49 3.31 5.53
CA THR A 438 -11.90 3.46 5.14
C THR A 438 -12.85 2.61 5.98
N VAL A 439 -12.37 1.49 6.53
CA VAL A 439 -13.20 0.47 7.20
C VAL A 439 -14.09 1.04 8.33
N PRO A 440 -13.63 1.99 9.20
CA PRO A 440 -14.49 2.66 10.17
C PRO A 440 -15.70 3.43 9.58
N ALA A 441 -15.64 3.82 8.30
CA ALA A 441 -16.75 4.46 7.61
C ALA A 441 -17.91 3.48 7.37
N LEU A 442 -17.64 2.20 7.10
CA LEU A 442 -18.68 1.16 6.92
C LEU A 442 -19.63 1.12 8.12
N PHE A 443 -19.08 1.14 9.32
CA PHE A 443 -19.83 1.12 10.57
C PHE A 443 -20.53 2.46 10.86
N SER A 444 -19.83 3.57 10.69
CA SER A 444 -20.30 4.89 11.12
C SER A 444 -21.23 5.61 10.13
N LYS A 445 -21.20 5.23 8.84
CA LYS A 445 -21.95 5.89 7.76
C LYS A 445 -22.84 4.94 6.97
N TYR A 446 -22.39 3.69 6.74
CA TYR A 446 -23.06 2.74 5.86
C TYR A 446 -23.76 1.59 6.61
N GLY A 447 -24.06 1.76 7.91
CA GLY A 447 -24.92 0.85 8.66
C GLY A 447 -24.41 -0.58 8.84
N VAL A 448 -23.13 -0.84 8.60
CA VAL A 448 -22.51 -2.15 8.88
C VAL A 448 -22.38 -2.32 10.39
N VAL A 449 -22.77 -3.47 10.93
CA VAL A 449 -22.64 -3.81 12.36
C VAL A 449 -21.54 -4.83 12.61
N HIS A 450 -21.20 -5.65 11.62
CA HIS A 450 -20.15 -6.66 11.67
C HIS A 450 -19.69 -7.04 10.25
N ILE A 451 -18.44 -7.45 10.09
CA ILE A 451 -17.91 -8.00 8.83
C ILE A 451 -17.81 -9.51 9.05
N ASP A 452 -18.71 -10.29 8.45
CA ASP A 452 -18.74 -11.75 8.58
C ASP A 452 -17.49 -12.37 7.94
N ALA A 453 -17.16 -11.93 6.73
CA ALA A 453 -16.09 -12.50 5.94
C ALA A 453 -15.54 -11.55 4.86
N VAL A 454 -14.37 -11.92 4.32
CA VAL A 454 -13.82 -11.42 3.06
C VAL A 454 -13.53 -12.61 2.14
N LEU A 455 -13.82 -12.45 0.84
CA LEU A 455 -13.65 -13.46 -0.20
C LEU A 455 -12.88 -12.85 -1.39
N PRO A 456 -11.60 -13.22 -1.61
CA PRO A 456 -10.84 -12.72 -2.74
C PRO A 456 -11.16 -13.49 -4.03
N THR A 457 -11.10 -12.78 -5.16
CA THR A 457 -11.22 -13.33 -6.51
C THR A 457 -9.97 -14.08 -6.93
N HIS A 458 -8.78 -13.57 -6.59
CA HIS A 458 -7.49 -14.17 -6.89
C HIS A 458 -6.39 -13.69 -5.93
N TYR A 459 -5.13 -14.08 -6.19
CA TYR A 459 -4.03 -14.01 -5.21
C TYR A 459 -3.10 -12.78 -5.30
N HIS A 460 -3.38 -11.81 -6.19
CA HIS A 460 -2.48 -10.66 -6.39
C HIS A 460 -2.54 -9.69 -5.19
N ASP A 461 -1.42 -9.06 -4.88
CA ASP A 461 -1.21 -8.30 -3.64
C ASP A 461 -2.18 -7.12 -3.48
N ASP A 462 -2.55 -6.46 -4.56
CA ASP A 462 -3.54 -5.39 -4.60
C ASP A 462 -4.99 -5.83 -4.36
N HIS A 463 -5.26 -7.15 -4.44
CA HIS A 463 -6.54 -7.78 -4.05
C HIS A 463 -6.51 -8.40 -2.64
N VAL A 464 -5.34 -8.73 -2.08
CA VAL A 464 -5.27 -9.56 -0.84
C VAL A 464 -4.42 -9.01 0.31
N ALA A 465 -3.55 -8.02 0.08
CA ALA A 465 -2.61 -7.53 1.10
C ALA A 465 -3.28 -7.09 2.43
N GLY A 466 -4.50 -6.54 2.38
CA GLY A 466 -5.22 -6.06 3.56
C GLY A 466 -6.06 -7.13 4.28
N ILE A 467 -6.24 -8.30 3.68
CA ILE A 467 -7.06 -9.38 4.25
C ILE A 467 -6.57 -9.82 5.65
N PRO A 468 -5.25 -9.99 5.91
CA PRO A 468 -4.76 -10.29 7.26
C PRO A 468 -5.17 -9.22 8.29
N LEU A 469 -5.11 -7.93 7.92
CA LEU A 469 -5.48 -6.83 8.82
C LEU A 469 -6.99 -6.82 9.11
N LEU A 470 -7.86 -7.11 8.13
CA LEU A 470 -9.30 -7.28 8.38
C LEU A 470 -9.58 -8.42 9.36
N ARG A 471 -8.92 -9.57 9.16
CA ARG A 471 -9.06 -10.74 10.03
C ARG A 471 -8.59 -10.45 11.46
N GLU A 472 -7.41 -9.85 11.62
CA GLU A 472 -6.81 -9.54 12.92
C GLU A 472 -7.57 -8.43 13.69
N GLN A 473 -8.04 -7.38 13.00
CA GLN A 473 -8.60 -6.19 13.66
C GLN A 473 -10.14 -6.18 13.75
N TYR A 474 -10.85 -6.86 12.84
CA TYR A 474 -12.32 -6.90 12.80
C TYR A 474 -12.90 -8.31 12.97
N GLY A 475 -12.07 -9.36 13.02
CA GLY A 475 -12.51 -10.75 13.21
C GLY A 475 -13.18 -11.36 11.96
N ALA A 476 -13.05 -10.72 10.80
CA ALA A 476 -13.63 -11.20 9.55
C ALA A 476 -13.01 -12.55 9.14
N GLN A 477 -13.85 -13.53 8.80
CA GLN A 477 -13.35 -14.82 8.28
C GLN A 477 -12.77 -14.65 6.88
N VAL A 478 -11.68 -15.34 6.59
CA VAL A 478 -11.17 -15.44 5.21
C VAL A 478 -11.83 -16.63 4.52
N TRP A 479 -12.74 -16.34 3.61
CA TRP A 479 -13.30 -17.33 2.70
C TRP A 479 -12.47 -17.34 1.43
N ALA A 480 -12.22 -18.50 0.82
CA ALA A 480 -11.53 -18.57 -0.46
C ALA A 480 -11.98 -19.80 -1.28
N SER A 481 -12.12 -19.61 -2.59
CA SER A 481 -12.36 -20.68 -3.56
C SER A 481 -11.26 -21.75 -3.50
N GLU A 482 -11.58 -23.02 -3.74
CA GLU A 482 -10.66 -24.14 -3.48
C GLU A 482 -9.38 -24.13 -4.32
N ASN A 483 -9.41 -23.45 -5.48
CA ASN A 483 -8.28 -23.17 -6.35
C ASN A 483 -7.42 -21.98 -5.88
N VAL A 484 -8.03 -20.96 -5.27
CA VAL A 484 -7.36 -19.75 -4.73
C VAL A 484 -6.74 -20.03 -3.34
N ALA A 485 -7.43 -20.79 -2.50
CA ALA A 485 -7.04 -21.01 -1.10
C ALA A 485 -5.60 -21.53 -0.88
N PRO A 486 -5.05 -22.46 -1.70
CA PRO A 486 -3.67 -22.95 -1.54
C PRO A 486 -2.60 -21.88 -1.75
N VAL A 487 -2.73 -21.05 -2.79
CA VAL A 487 -1.75 -20.00 -3.12
C VAL A 487 -1.79 -18.83 -2.13
N LEU A 488 -2.95 -18.56 -1.52
CA LEU A 488 -3.04 -17.63 -0.39
C LEU A 488 -2.39 -18.17 0.87
N ALA A 489 -2.60 -19.45 1.19
CA ALA A 489 -2.09 -20.05 2.43
C ALA A 489 -0.57 -20.28 2.41
N TYR A 490 -0.01 -20.56 1.23
CA TYR A 490 1.40 -20.94 1.06
C TYR A 490 2.05 -20.27 -0.17
N PRO A 491 2.07 -18.93 -0.26
CA PRO A 491 2.57 -18.21 -1.44
C PRO A 491 4.03 -18.57 -1.77
N GLU A 492 4.84 -18.92 -0.77
CA GLU A 492 6.24 -19.32 -0.93
C GLU A 492 6.45 -20.58 -1.79
N ARG A 493 5.40 -21.39 -1.98
CA ARG A 493 5.46 -22.62 -2.79
C ARG A 493 5.29 -22.36 -4.28
N TYR A 494 4.71 -21.22 -4.67
CA TYR A 494 4.27 -20.96 -6.05
C TYR A 494 5.22 -20.02 -6.78
N GLN A 495 5.60 -20.39 -8.01
CA GLN A 495 6.42 -19.54 -8.89
C GLN A 495 5.55 -18.69 -9.83
N VAL A 496 4.76 -17.77 -9.26
CA VAL A 496 3.90 -16.81 -9.98
C VAL A 496 4.17 -15.37 -9.49
N PRO A 497 3.92 -14.32 -10.30
CA PRO A 497 4.13 -12.93 -9.89
C PRO A 497 3.05 -12.43 -8.92
N CYS A 498 3.22 -11.20 -8.41
CA CYS A 498 2.23 -10.47 -7.59
C CYS A 498 1.77 -11.16 -6.29
N LEU A 499 2.47 -12.18 -5.80
CA LEU A 499 2.17 -12.84 -4.53
C LEU A 499 2.38 -11.90 -3.33
N TRP A 500 1.45 -11.94 -2.38
CA TRP A 500 1.69 -11.34 -1.06
C TRP A 500 2.82 -12.07 -0.30
N PHE A 501 3.54 -11.33 0.53
CA PHE A 501 4.80 -11.79 1.15
C PHE A 501 4.64 -12.91 2.18
N GLU A 502 3.46 -13.03 2.77
CA GLU A 502 3.17 -13.96 3.88
C GLU A 502 1.87 -14.72 3.65
N GLY A 503 1.81 -15.95 4.15
CA GLY A 503 0.64 -16.82 4.03
C GLY A 503 -0.58 -16.26 4.76
N ILE A 504 -1.71 -16.21 4.06
CA ILE A 504 -2.99 -15.75 4.57
C ILE A 504 -3.77 -16.98 5.06
N THR A 505 -4.15 -16.99 6.33
CA THR A 505 -4.96 -18.08 6.90
C THR A 505 -6.36 -18.06 6.29
N VAL A 506 -6.74 -19.14 5.60
CA VAL A 506 -8.08 -19.33 5.05
C VAL A 506 -8.95 -20.07 6.07
N ASP A 507 -9.95 -19.38 6.62
CA ASP A 507 -10.88 -19.92 7.63
C ASP A 507 -11.98 -20.80 7.01
N ARG A 508 -12.37 -20.55 5.75
CA ARG A 508 -13.35 -21.35 5.02
C ARG A 508 -12.96 -21.54 3.55
N ARG A 509 -12.79 -22.79 3.12
CA ARG A 509 -12.62 -23.15 1.71
C ARG A 509 -14.00 -23.35 1.07
N LEU A 510 -14.24 -22.68 -0.06
CA LEU A 510 -15.47 -22.80 -0.85
C LEU A 510 -15.21 -23.68 -2.09
N LYS A 511 -16.09 -24.64 -2.37
CA LYS A 511 -15.96 -25.53 -3.52
C LYS A 511 -16.50 -24.87 -4.79
N LEU A 512 -15.84 -25.09 -5.91
CA LEU A 512 -16.20 -24.50 -7.20
C LEU A 512 -17.51 -25.11 -7.73
N GLY A 513 -18.40 -24.24 -8.19
CA GLY A 513 -19.76 -24.58 -8.64
C GLY A 513 -20.73 -24.94 -7.51
N GLU A 514 -20.32 -24.90 -6.24
CA GLU A 514 -21.20 -25.18 -5.10
C GLU A 514 -21.79 -23.88 -4.54
N ALA A 515 -23.12 -23.78 -4.54
CA ALA A 515 -23.85 -22.62 -4.06
C ALA A 515 -23.86 -22.58 -2.52
N VAL A 516 -23.32 -21.50 -1.95
CA VAL A 516 -23.18 -21.31 -0.51
C VAL A 516 -24.11 -20.17 -0.05
N PRO A 517 -25.09 -20.42 0.83
CA PRO A 517 -25.92 -19.36 1.37
C PRO A 517 -25.11 -18.47 2.33
N TRP A 518 -25.23 -17.15 2.17
CA TRP A 518 -24.76 -16.15 3.12
C TRP A 518 -25.86 -15.10 3.31
N ARG A 519 -26.50 -15.11 4.49
CA ARG A 519 -27.65 -14.25 4.82
C ARG A 519 -28.76 -14.42 3.76
N GLU A 520 -29.22 -13.36 3.11
CA GLU A 520 -30.19 -13.35 2.01
C GLU A 520 -29.58 -13.60 0.62
N PHE A 521 -28.25 -13.70 0.53
CA PHE A 521 -27.52 -13.93 -0.70
C PHE A 521 -27.13 -15.41 -0.86
N THR A 522 -26.94 -15.82 -2.12
CA THR A 522 -26.27 -17.08 -2.48
C THR A 522 -24.97 -16.75 -3.19
N VAL A 523 -23.85 -17.31 -2.70
CA VAL A 523 -22.49 -17.07 -3.19
C VAL A 523 -21.97 -18.36 -3.83
N THR A 524 -21.61 -18.31 -5.11
CA THR A 524 -21.13 -19.48 -5.86
C THR A 524 -19.82 -19.12 -6.59
N PRO A 525 -18.67 -19.67 -6.18
CA PRO A 525 -17.41 -19.46 -6.89
C PRO A 525 -17.29 -20.40 -8.09
N TYR A 526 -16.63 -19.95 -9.16
CA TYR A 526 -16.36 -20.71 -10.38
C TYR A 526 -14.90 -20.53 -10.81
N ASP A 527 -14.28 -21.57 -11.39
CA ASP A 527 -12.91 -21.49 -11.91
C ASP A 527 -12.84 -20.43 -13.03
N LEU A 528 -11.88 -19.50 -12.92
CA LEU A 528 -11.71 -18.41 -13.90
C LEU A 528 -10.21 -18.19 -14.20
N PRO A 529 -9.49 -19.20 -14.72
CA PRO A 529 -8.14 -18.97 -15.19
C PRO A 529 -8.12 -18.02 -16.40
N GLY A 530 -7.00 -17.33 -16.60
CA GLY A 530 -6.81 -16.36 -17.67
C GLY A 530 -5.86 -15.25 -17.24
N HIS A 531 -6.39 -14.26 -16.50
CA HIS A 531 -5.55 -13.24 -15.88
C HIS A 531 -4.52 -13.85 -14.92
N ALA A 532 -5.00 -14.73 -14.03
CA ALA A 532 -4.21 -15.49 -13.07
C ALA A 532 -4.64 -16.96 -13.06
N ARG A 533 -3.68 -17.90 -13.03
CA ARG A 533 -3.95 -19.36 -13.04
C ARG A 533 -4.88 -19.84 -11.94
N TYR A 534 -4.80 -19.21 -10.77
CA TYR A 534 -5.55 -19.54 -9.56
C TYR A 534 -6.49 -18.38 -9.24
N ALA A 535 -7.45 -18.12 -10.13
CA ALA A 535 -8.47 -17.10 -9.99
C ALA A 535 -9.87 -17.74 -10.06
N ALA A 536 -10.83 -17.09 -9.41
CA ALA A 536 -12.22 -17.51 -9.39
C ALA A 536 -13.15 -16.33 -9.67
N ALA A 537 -14.15 -16.57 -10.52
CA ALA A 537 -15.31 -15.71 -10.59
C ALA A 537 -16.19 -15.98 -9.37
N VAL A 538 -16.70 -14.95 -8.71
CA VAL A 538 -17.70 -15.11 -7.65
C VAL A 538 -19.04 -14.62 -8.17
N LEU A 539 -19.98 -15.55 -8.38
CA LEU A 539 -21.38 -15.21 -8.63
C LEU A 539 -22.06 -14.96 -7.27
N VAL A 540 -22.78 -13.85 -7.15
CA VAL A 540 -23.64 -13.56 -6.02
C VAL A 540 -25.04 -13.29 -6.51
N GLU A 541 -26.00 -14.07 -6.02
CA GLU A 541 -27.42 -13.97 -6.35
C GLU A 541 -28.16 -13.45 -5.12
N GLY A 542 -28.87 -12.33 -5.25
CA GLY A 542 -29.58 -11.69 -4.15
C GLY A 542 -30.42 -10.51 -4.63
N HIS A 543 -31.50 -10.19 -3.90
CA HIS A 543 -32.46 -9.12 -4.25
C HIS A 543 -33.04 -9.15 -5.68
N GLY A 544 -32.95 -10.30 -6.37
CA GLY A 544 -33.41 -10.47 -7.75
C GLY A 544 -32.36 -10.11 -8.83
N GLU A 545 -31.12 -9.77 -8.45
CA GLU A 545 -30.00 -9.52 -9.36
C GLU A 545 -28.93 -10.64 -9.28
N ARG A 546 -28.23 -10.86 -10.38
CA ARG A 546 -27.07 -11.76 -10.55
C ARG A 546 -25.80 -10.93 -10.72
N LEU A 547 -25.01 -10.80 -9.64
CA LEU A 547 -23.74 -10.07 -9.67
C LEU A 547 -22.57 -11.03 -9.95
N LEU A 548 -21.68 -10.67 -10.87
CA LEU A 548 -20.48 -11.45 -11.15
C LEU A 548 -19.22 -10.63 -10.84
N PHE A 549 -18.55 -10.97 -9.75
CA PHE A 549 -17.22 -10.46 -9.43
C PHE A 549 -16.20 -11.26 -10.24
N GLY A 550 -15.68 -10.66 -11.31
CA GLY A 550 -14.79 -11.32 -12.26
C GLY A 550 -13.30 -11.15 -11.94
N GLY A 551 -12.97 -10.39 -10.89
CA GLY A 551 -11.62 -9.92 -10.64
C GLY A 551 -11.05 -9.26 -11.88
N ASP A 552 -9.81 -9.62 -12.21
CA ASP A 552 -9.03 -8.99 -13.27
C ASP A 552 -9.16 -9.63 -14.66
N GLN A 553 -10.04 -10.61 -14.85
CA GLN A 553 -10.11 -11.39 -16.09
C GLN A 553 -10.24 -10.52 -17.35
N TYR A 554 -11.11 -9.50 -17.28
CA TYR A 554 -11.37 -8.57 -18.37
C TYR A 554 -11.11 -7.11 -17.94
N ALA A 555 -10.47 -6.37 -18.83
CA ALA A 555 -10.16 -4.95 -18.70
C ALA A 555 -10.89 -4.11 -19.78
N ASP A 556 -10.48 -2.86 -19.93
CA ASP A 556 -11.13 -1.80 -20.73
C ASP A 556 -12.53 -1.42 -20.21
N VAL A 557 -13.01 -0.23 -20.61
CA VAL A 557 -14.29 0.33 -20.13
C VAL A 557 -15.49 -0.46 -20.64
N ASP A 558 -15.34 -1.18 -21.76
CA ASP A 558 -16.35 -2.09 -22.32
C ASP A 558 -16.28 -3.50 -21.74
N GLY A 559 -15.29 -3.82 -20.90
CA GLY A 559 -15.07 -5.15 -20.34
C GLY A 559 -14.63 -6.20 -21.36
N LEU A 560 -14.05 -5.80 -22.49
CA LEU A 560 -13.63 -6.71 -23.56
C LEU A 560 -12.12 -6.93 -23.65
N GLY A 561 -11.32 -6.19 -22.88
CA GLY A 561 -9.86 -6.30 -22.88
C GLY A 561 -9.39 -7.62 -22.28
N LEU A 562 -8.59 -8.40 -23.02
CA LEU A 562 -8.07 -9.69 -22.53
C LEU A 562 -6.84 -9.45 -21.64
N ASN A 563 -7.07 -9.28 -20.34
CA ASN A 563 -6.06 -8.84 -19.37
C ASN A 563 -5.20 -10.01 -18.85
N TYR A 564 -4.31 -10.57 -19.66
CA TYR A 564 -3.43 -11.68 -19.26
C TYR A 564 -1.94 -11.32 -19.24
N THR A 565 -1.17 -12.10 -18.48
CA THR A 565 0.28 -11.99 -18.37
C THR A 565 0.88 -13.39 -18.41
N TYR A 566 1.81 -13.68 -19.32
CA TYR A 566 2.34 -15.05 -19.49
C TYR A 566 2.94 -15.68 -18.21
N PRO A 567 3.72 -14.94 -17.37
CA PRO A 567 4.13 -15.40 -16.04
C PRO A 567 3.00 -15.83 -15.07
N ASN A 568 1.74 -15.46 -15.31
CA ASN A 568 0.58 -15.94 -14.56
C ASN A 568 0.04 -17.29 -15.04
N LEU A 569 0.76 -17.98 -15.95
CA LEU A 569 0.48 -19.34 -16.42
C LEU A 569 -0.87 -19.46 -17.18
N VAL A 570 -1.19 -18.45 -17.99
CA VAL A 570 -2.33 -18.43 -18.92
C VAL A 570 -2.23 -19.55 -19.96
N ARG A 571 -3.36 -20.16 -20.31
CA ARG A 571 -3.51 -21.14 -21.40
C ARG A 571 -4.25 -20.51 -22.57
N GLU A 572 -3.96 -20.97 -23.79
CA GLU A 572 -4.60 -20.48 -25.03
C GLU A 572 -6.14 -20.64 -25.05
N THR A 573 -6.69 -21.54 -24.23
CA THR A 573 -8.14 -21.80 -24.11
C THR A 573 -8.83 -21.05 -22.97
N ASP A 574 -8.10 -20.42 -22.05
CA ASP A 574 -8.66 -19.85 -20.81
C ASP A 574 -9.75 -18.78 -21.08
N TYR A 575 -9.53 -17.91 -22.06
CA TYR A 575 -10.50 -16.86 -22.43
C TYR A 575 -11.72 -17.34 -23.20
N LEU A 576 -11.63 -18.50 -23.86
CA LEU A 576 -12.80 -19.16 -24.44
C LEU A 576 -13.67 -19.75 -23.33
N HIS A 577 -13.06 -20.41 -22.35
CA HIS A 577 -13.77 -20.96 -21.19
C HIS A 577 -14.38 -19.86 -20.31
N SER A 578 -13.72 -18.70 -20.12
CA SER A 578 -14.33 -17.59 -19.37
C SER A 578 -15.50 -16.94 -20.11
N ALA A 579 -15.43 -16.84 -21.44
CA ALA A 579 -16.59 -16.41 -22.24
C ALA A 579 -17.77 -17.38 -22.10
N GLU A 580 -17.51 -18.68 -22.16
CA GLU A 580 -18.52 -19.75 -21.94
C GLU A 580 -19.09 -19.77 -20.53
N LEU A 581 -18.29 -19.43 -19.52
CA LEU A 581 -18.76 -19.21 -18.16
C LEU A 581 -19.70 -17.99 -18.11
N TYR A 582 -19.29 -16.84 -18.64
CA TYR A 582 -20.09 -15.61 -18.58
C TYR A 582 -21.41 -15.76 -19.35
N GLU A 583 -21.38 -16.40 -20.53
CA GLU A 583 -22.57 -16.73 -21.32
C GLU A 583 -23.50 -17.72 -20.59
N ARG A 584 -22.96 -18.68 -19.82
CA ARG A 584 -23.77 -19.57 -18.98
C ARG A 584 -24.34 -18.87 -17.74
N LEU A 585 -23.59 -17.96 -17.12
CA LEU A 585 -23.98 -17.30 -15.89
C LEU A 585 -24.98 -16.17 -16.09
N GLN A 586 -25.03 -15.54 -17.27
CA GLN A 586 -25.94 -14.42 -17.59
C GLN A 586 -26.02 -13.39 -16.44
N PRO A 587 -24.92 -12.71 -16.09
CA PRO A 587 -24.93 -11.73 -15.00
C PRO A 587 -25.65 -10.43 -15.41
N ASP A 588 -26.38 -9.83 -14.47
CA ASP A 588 -27.02 -8.52 -14.65
C ASP A 588 -26.00 -7.38 -14.48
N LEU A 589 -24.97 -7.60 -13.64
CA LEU A 589 -23.89 -6.67 -13.39
C LEU A 589 -22.56 -7.43 -13.22
N ILE A 590 -21.54 -6.99 -13.93
CA ILE A 590 -20.16 -7.46 -13.81
C ILE A 590 -19.34 -6.44 -13.02
N LEU A 591 -18.58 -6.93 -12.06
CA LEU A 591 -17.75 -6.14 -11.16
C LEU A 591 -16.29 -6.61 -11.34
N SER A 592 -15.48 -5.71 -11.92
CA SER A 592 -14.07 -5.94 -12.27
C SER A 592 -13.14 -5.55 -11.11
N GLY A 593 -11.91 -6.07 -11.12
CA GLY A 593 -10.85 -5.71 -10.20
C GLY A 593 -10.27 -4.31 -10.42
N HIS A 594 -10.25 -3.77 -11.64
CA HIS A 594 -9.85 -2.37 -11.89
C HIS A 594 -10.78 -1.58 -12.83
N GLY A 595 -11.77 -2.23 -13.45
CA GLY A 595 -12.77 -1.57 -14.29
C GLY A 595 -13.94 -0.96 -13.50
N PRO A 596 -14.71 -0.04 -14.09
CA PRO A 596 -15.99 0.37 -13.50
C PRO A 596 -17.01 -0.80 -13.53
N PRO A 597 -18.10 -0.74 -12.73
CA PRO A 597 -19.22 -1.66 -12.87
C PRO A 597 -19.79 -1.67 -14.29
N LEU A 598 -20.01 -2.85 -14.86
CA LEU A 598 -20.44 -3.06 -16.24
C LEU A 598 -21.77 -3.81 -16.30
N THR A 599 -22.78 -3.22 -16.95
CA THR A 599 -24.04 -3.92 -17.28
C THR A 599 -23.89 -4.55 -18.68
N PRO A 600 -23.96 -5.90 -18.82
CA PRO A 600 -23.78 -6.56 -20.11
C PRO A 600 -24.87 -6.19 -21.12
N GLY A 601 -24.46 -5.69 -22.30
CA GLY A 601 -25.36 -5.41 -23.40
C GLY A 601 -25.74 -6.66 -24.22
N PRO A 602 -26.81 -6.61 -25.03
CA PRO A 602 -27.13 -7.66 -25.98
C PRO A 602 -25.93 -7.97 -26.89
N GLY A 603 -25.52 -9.24 -26.98
CA GLY A 603 -24.37 -9.67 -27.76
C GLY A 603 -23.01 -9.65 -27.04
N TYR A 604 -22.92 -9.13 -25.80
CA TYR A 604 -21.67 -9.08 -25.04
C TYR A 604 -20.99 -10.47 -24.91
N GLY A 605 -21.75 -11.53 -24.60
CA GLY A 605 -21.22 -12.89 -24.53
C GLY A 605 -20.69 -13.42 -25.88
N ALA A 606 -21.29 -13.00 -27.00
CA ALA A 606 -20.82 -13.39 -28.34
C ALA A 606 -19.52 -12.68 -28.72
N GLU A 607 -19.35 -11.41 -28.31
CA GLU A 607 -18.09 -10.67 -28.47
C GLU A 607 -16.98 -11.25 -27.58
N LEU A 608 -17.28 -11.60 -26.32
CA LEU A 608 -16.33 -12.33 -25.46
C LEU A 608 -15.90 -13.66 -26.09
N ARG A 609 -16.85 -14.44 -26.63
CA ARG A 609 -16.55 -15.71 -27.33
C ARG A 609 -15.66 -15.46 -28.55
N ALA A 610 -16.01 -14.49 -29.40
CA ALA A 610 -15.23 -14.14 -30.60
C ALA A 610 -13.78 -13.76 -30.25
N ARG A 611 -13.56 -13.07 -29.12
CA ARG A 611 -12.24 -12.71 -28.61
C ARG A 611 -11.48 -13.91 -28.02
N GLY A 612 -12.14 -14.78 -27.25
CA GLY A 612 -11.56 -16.02 -26.75
C GLY A 612 -11.11 -16.95 -27.89
N GLU A 613 -11.94 -17.13 -28.91
CA GLU A 613 -11.57 -17.86 -30.12
C GLU A 613 -10.43 -17.19 -30.90
N ALA A 614 -10.42 -15.85 -30.98
CA ALA A 614 -9.34 -15.12 -31.64
C ALA A 614 -8.00 -15.31 -30.91
N LEU A 615 -8.00 -15.29 -29.57
CA LEU A 615 -6.82 -15.57 -28.76
C LEU A 615 -6.29 -16.99 -29.04
N LEU A 616 -7.15 -18.00 -28.95
CA LEU A 616 -6.81 -19.40 -29.23
C LEU A 616 -6.22 -19.58 -30.62
N ARG A 617 -6.85 -19.02 -31.66
CA ARG A 617 -6.35 -19.07 -33.05
C ARG A 617 -4.98 -18.40 -33.19
N LEU A 618 -4.78 -17.23 -32.59
CA LEU A 618 -3.53 -16.48 -32.69
C LEU A 618 -2.40 -17.15 -31.92
N HIS A 619 -2.64 -17.64 -30.70
CA HIS A 619 -1.65 -18.40 -29.93
C HIS A 619 -1.24 -19.69 -30.66
N THR A 620 -2.20 -20.40 -31.24
CA THR A 620 -1.96 -21.59 -32.08
C THR A 620 -1.08 -21.28 -33.30
N GLN A 621 -1.27 -20.13 -33.95
CA GLN A 621 -0.55 -19.77 -35.19
C GLN A 621 0.84 -19.14 -34.94
N LEU A 622 1.03 -18.45 -33.81
CA LEU A 622 2.23 -17.65 -33.55
C LEU A 622 3.33 -18.43 -32.80
N GLN A 623 3.05 -19.65 -32.33
CA GLN A 623 3.95 -20.39 -31.43
C GLN A 623 4.04 -21.88 -31.79
N PRO A 624 5.22 -22.52 -31.64
CA PRO A 624 5.37 -23.97 -31.77
C PRO A 624 4.75 -24.70 -30.57
N LEU A 625 4.50 -26.00 -30.73
CA LEU A 625 3.80 -26.81 -29.73
C LEU A 625 4.47 -26.78 -28.34
N THR A 626 5.81 -26.86 -28.26
CA THR A 626 6.52 -26.81 -26.96
C THR A 626 6.27 -25.49 -26.21
N SER A 627 6.11 -24.36 -26.91
CA SER A 627 5.85 -23.05 -26.29
C SER A 627 4.41 -22.87 -25.80
N ARG A 628 3.47 -23.67 -26.31
CA ARG A 628 2.04 -23.62 -25.96
C ARG A 628 1.69 -24.49 -24.73
N LEU A 629 2.66 -25.26 -24.22
CA LEU A 629 2.54 -25.97 -22.94
C LEU A 629 2.63 -25.00 -21.77
N VAL A 630 1.99 -25.33 -20.66
CA VAL A 630 2.11 -24.56 -19.40
C VAL A 630 2.84 -25.39 -18.37
N LEU A 631 4.04 -24.94 -17.99
CA LEU A 631 4.86 -25.51 -16.92
C LEU A 631 4.68 -24.69 -15.65
N SER A 632 4.16 -25.33 -14.61
CA SER A 632 4.01 -24.77 -13.27
C SER A 632 4.89 -25.53 -12.27
N LEU A 633 5.33 -24.82 -11.24
CA LEU A 633 6.25 -25.34 -10.23
C LEU A 633 5.67 -25.07 -8.84
N GLU A 634 5.52 -26.14 -8.07
CA GLU A 634 5.26 -26.11 -6.62
C GLU A 634 6.50 -26.63 -5.89
N ARG A 635 6.91 -25.98 -4.80
CA ARG A 635 8.06 -26.40 -4.00
C ARG A 635 7.74 -26.50 -2.51
N GLN A 636 8.21 -27.57 -1.88
CA GLN A 636 8.17 -27.76 -0.42
C GLN A 636 9.55 -28.25 0.07
N GLY A 637 10.37 -27.32 0.58
CA GLY A 637 11.72 -27.63 1.06
C GLY A 637 12.65 -28.08 -0.07
N ARG A 638 13.05 -29.36 -0.07
CA ARG A 638 13.86 -30.02 -1.12
C ARG A 638 13.02 -30.72 -2.19
N GLN A 639 11.73 -30.90 -1.95
CA GLN A 639 10.82 -31.53 -2.92
C GLN A 639 10.26 -30.46 -3.85
N VAL A 640 10.21 -30.78 -5.14
CA VAL A 640 9.62 -29.94 -6.19
C VAL A 640 8.64 -30.80 -6.97
N THR A 641 7.39 -30.35 -7.08
CA THR A 641 6.43 -30.90 -8.03
C THR A 641 6.37 -29.97 -9.23
N LEU A 642 6.68 -30.51 -10.40
CA LEU A 642 6.35 -29.87 -11.66
C LEU A 642 5.00 -30.37 -12.15
N GLN A 643 4.12 -29.45 -12.53
CA GLN A 643 2.92 -29.78 -13.28
C GLN A 643 3.03 -29.18 -14.68
N LEU A 644 2.95 -30.04 -15.69
CA LEU A 644 2.99 -29.69 -17.10
C LEU A 644 1.63 -29.99 -17.73
N ASP A 645 0.98 -28.94 -18.21
CA ASP A 645 -0.32 -29.00 -18.87
C ASP A 645 -0.14 -28.85 -20.38
N ASN A 646 -0.83 -29.69 -21.17
CA ASN A 646 -0.99 -29.52 -22.60
C ASN A 646 -2.41 -28.98 -22.89
N PRO A 647 -2.61 -27.65 -22.98
CA PRO A 647 -3.91 -27.06 -23.30
C PRO A 647 -4.31 -27.19 -24.78
N THR A 648 -3.42 -27.72 -25.63
CA THR A 648 -3.58 -27.72 -27.08
C THR A 648 -4.43 -28.89 -27.59
N GLY A 649 -4.81 -28.81 -28.87
CA GLY A 649 -5.45 -29.92 -29.60
C GLY A 649 -4.47 -30.98 -30.16
N GLU A 650 -3.18 -30.89 -29.87
CA GLU A 650 -2.13 -31.74 -30.44
C GLU A 650 -1.47 -32.63 -29.37
N VAL A 651 -0.92 -33.78 -29.77
CA VAL A 651 -0.12 -34.63 -28.86
C VAL A 651 1.30 -34.08 -28.81
N PHE A 652 1.78 -33.75 -27.61
CA PHE A 652 3.17 -33.37 -27.39
C PHE A 652 4.03 -34.61 -27.08
N GLU A 653 5.10 -34.80 -27.84
CA GLU A 653 6.15 -35.79 -27.55
C GLU A 653 7.48 -35.08 -27.29
N GLY A 654 8.16 -35.46 -26.21
CA GLY A 654 9.38 -34.81 -25.80
C GLY A 654 9.98 -35.40 -24.52
N ARG A 655 10.65 -34.55 -23.76
CA ARG A 655 11.29 -34.90 -22.49
C ARG A 655 11.43 -33.70 -21.56
N LEU A 656 11.41 -33.98 -20.27
CA LEU A 656 11.80 -33.06 -19.21
C LEU A 656 13.21 -33.40 -18.74
N ARG A 657 14.06 -32.38 -18.58
CA ARG A 657 15.45 -32.50 -18.12
C ARG A 657 15.69 -31.64 -16.89
N GLY A 658 16.34 -32.22 -15.88
CA GLY A 658 16.88 -31.50 -14.73
C GLY A 658 18.36 -31.14 -14.91
N SER A 659 18.79 -30.08 -14.24
CA SER A 659 20.20 -29.73 -14.06
C SER A 659 20.95 -30.78 -13.21
N ALA A 660 22.25 -30.56 -12.99
CA ALA A 660 22.96 -31.33 -11.97
C ALA A 660 22.24 -31.20 -10.61
N GLY A 661 22.18 -32.29 -9.85
CA GLY A 661 21.52 -32.32 -8.55
C GLY A 661 20.00 -32.56 -8.58
N VAL A 662 19.38 -32.73 -9.75
CA VAL A 662 17.96 -33.10 -9.88
C VAL A 662 17.82 -34.61 -10.11
N SER A 663 16.95 -35.27 -9.35
CA SER A 663 16.59 -36.68 -9.54
C SER A 663 15.07 -36.86 -9.66
N PRO A 664 14.55 -37.57 -10.70
CA PRO A 664 15.28 -38.12 -11.86
C PRO A 664 15.81 -37.03 -12.80
N ARG A 665 16.91 -37.31 -13.52
CA ARG A 665 17.59 -36.32 -14.36
C ARG A 665 16.94 -36.08 -15.74
N GLU A 666 16.32 -37.09 -16.33
CA GLU A 666 15.59 -37.00 -17.61
C GLU A 666 14.35 -37.88 -17.53
N VAL A 667 13.20 -37.37 -17.95
CA VAL A 667 11.91 -38.06 -17.98
C VAL A 667 11.32 -37.92 -19.39
N PRO A 668 11.03 -39.02 -20.12
CA PRO A 668 10.35 -38.95 -21.40
C PRO A 668 8.89 -38.52 -21.20
N LEU A 669 8.35 -37.73 -22.12
CA LEU A 669 7.00 -37.16 -22.04
C LEU A 669 6.19 -37.48 -23.30
N THR A 670 4.97 -37.96 -23.08
CA THR A 670 3.89 -37.99 -24.08
C THR A 670 2.65 -37.39 -23.42
N LEU A 671 2.22 -36.22 -23.88
CA LEU A 671 1.06 -35.50 -23.34
C LEU A 671 -0.03 -35.41 -24.40
N PHE A 672 -1.15 -36.07 -24.15
CA PHE A 672 -2.34 -35.96 -24.97
C PHE A 672 -2.99 -34.57 -24.86
N PRO A 673 -3.83 -34.17 -25.83
CA PRO A 673 -4.64 -32.96 -25.77
C PRO A 673 -5.41 -32.83 -24.44
N ALA A 674 -5.44 -31.63 -23.86
CA ALA A 674 -6.04 -31.31 -22.57
C ALA A 674 -5.52 -32.12 -21.36
N ALA A 675 -4.42 -32.88 -21.48
CA ALA A 675 -3.85 -33.64 -20.38
C ALA A 675 -2.91 -32.80 -19.51
N SER A 676 -2.87 -33.15 -18.22
CA SER A 676 -1.90 -32.65 -17.24
C SER A 676 -1.10 -33.81 -16.67
N VAL A 677 0.21 -33.63 -16.50
CA VAL A 677 1.07 -34.55 -15.73
C VAL A 677 1.68 -33.84 -14.53
N ARG A 678 1.76 -34.53 -13.38
CA ARG A 678 2.54 -34.11 -12.21
C ARG A 678 3.78 -35.00 -12.10
N LEU A 679 4.94 -34.39 -11.88
CA LEU A 679 6.23 -35.05 -11.80
C LEU A 679 7.01 -34.50 -10.60
N ASP A 680 7.33 -35.39 -9.67
CA ASP A 680 8.01 -35.04 -8.42
C ASP A 680 9.52 -35.27 -8.52
N PHE A 681 10.28 -34.33 -7.95
CA PHE A 681 11.74 -34.30 -7.99
C PHE A 681 12.31 -34.00 -6.61
N GLU A 682 13.46 -34.61 -6.31
CA GLU A 682 14.29 -34.24 -5.16
C GLU A 682 15.50 -33.41 -5.63
N LEU A 683 15.77 -32.33 -4.88
CA LEU A 683 16.87 -31.40 -5.14
C LEU A 683 18.06 -31.65 -4.21
N GLU A 684 19.23 -31.94 -4.79
CA GLU A 684 20.49 -32.17 -4.08
C GLU A 684 21.63 -31.28 -4.59
N GLY A 685 22.29 -30.52 -3.70
CA GLY A 685 23.46 -29.71 -4.06
C GLY A 685 23.23 -28.20 -3.89
N GLN A 686 23.84 -27.41 -4.76
CA GLN A 686 23.81 -25.95 -4.72
C GLN A 686 22.89 -25.37 -5.81
N TYR A 687 22.12 -24.36 -5.44
CA TYR A 687 21.23 -23.61 -6.32
C TYR A 687 22.00 -22.80 -7.38
N PRO A 688 21.38 -22.43 -8.52
CA PRO A 688 20.00 -22.73 -8.91
C PRO A 688 19.83 -24.12 -9.55
N PHE A 689 18.65 -24.72 -9.37
CA PHE A 689 18.24 -25.92 -10.11
C PHE A 689 17.37 -25.51 -11.29
N MET A 690 17.67 -26.03 -12.48
CA MET A 690 16.93 -25.73 -13.70
C MET A 690 16.23 -26.97 -14.23
N PHE A 691 14.98 -26.80 -14.63
CA PHE A 691 14.16 -27.78 -15.32
C PHE A 691 13.86 -27.27 -16.72
N GLU A 692 13.93 -28.14 -17.72
CA GLU A 692 13.71 -27.78 -19.12
C GLU A 692 12.90 -28.87 -19.84
N VAL A 693 11.71 -28.52 -20.32
CA VAL A 693 10.90 -29.32 -21.23
C VAL A 693 11.39 -29.06 -22.66
N ARG A 694 11.73 -30.12 -23.39
CA ARG A 694 12.13 -30.06 -24.80
C ARG A 694 11.26 -31.00 -25.64
N GLY A 695 10.61 -30.45 -26.66
CA GLY A 695 9.96 -31.20 -27.74
C GLY A 695 10.94 -31.58 -28.86
N PRO A 696 10.47 -31.56 -30.13
CA PRO A 696 11.28 -31.84 -31.31
C PRO A 696 12.56 -31.00 -31.45
N SER A 697 13.55 -31.53 -32.16
CA SER A 697 14.82 -30.85 -32.39
C SER A 697 14.65 -29.56 -33.19
N GLY A 698 14.92 -28.41 -32.56
CA GLY A 698 14.81 -27.09 -33.17
C GLY A 698 13.71 -26.22 -32.56
N GLU A 699 12.81 -26.80 -31.77
CA GLU A 699 11.84 -26.03 -30.98
C GLU A 699 12.50 -25.38 -29.74
N PRO A 700 12.00 -24.21 -29.30
CA PRO A 700 12.41 -23.61 -28.03
C PRO A 700 11.96 -24.50 -26.85
N GLY A 701 12.84 -24.66 -25.86
CA GLY A 701 12.50 -25.32 -24.60
C GLY A 701 11.70 -24.41 -23.67
N LEU A 702 10.87 -25.01 -22.82
CA LEU A 702 10.15 -24.34 -21.74
C LEU A 702 10.86 -24.65 -20.41
N SER A 703 11.28 -23.61 -19.69
CA SER A 703 12.14 -23.76 -18.50
C SER A 703 11.50 -23.22 -17.22
N ALA A 704 11.75 -23.91 -16.11
CA ALA A 704 11.50 -23.42 -14.76
C ALA A 704 12.81 -23.44 -13.96
N VAL A 705 12.98 -22.51 -13.01
CA VAL A 705 14.22 -22.38 -12.23
C VAL A 705 13.89 -22.22 -10.76
N VAL A 706 14.42 -23.13 -9.94
CA VAL A 706 14.39 -23.02 -8.49
C VAL A 706 15.65 -22.30 -8.03
N HIS A 707 15.47 -21.12 -7.44
CA HIS A 707 16.52 -20.37 -6.78
C HIS A 707 16.61 -20.76 -5.30
N GLN A 708 17.72 -20.40 -4.65
CA GLN A 708 17.80 -20.46 -3.20
C GLN A 708 16.80 -19.48 -2.60
N ASP A 709 16.09 -19.87 -1.54
CA ASP A 709 15.11 -18.99 -0.90
C ASP A 709 15.83 -17.86 -0.14
N GLU A 710 15.91 -16.68 -0.75
CA GLU A 710 16.18 -15.43 -0.02
C GLU A 710 15.01 -15.08 0.92
N ARG A 711 13.82 -15.65 0.67
CA ARG A 711 12.57 -15.43 1.44
C ARG A 711 12.44 -16.33 2.69
N GLY A 712 13.51 -17.00 3.11
CA GLY A 712 13.50 -18.00 4.19
C GLY A 712 13.31 -17.46 5.62
N LEU A 713 13.16 -16.15 5.82
CA LEU A 713 12.87 -15.54 7.12
C LEU A 713 11.35 -15.46 7.38
N VAL A 714 10.70 -16.62 7.45
CA VAL A 714 9.39 -16.72 8.10
C VAL A 714 9.59 -16.40 9.58
N LEU A 715 9.19 -15.20 9.96
CA LEU A 715 9.21 -14.73 11.34
C LEU A 715 8.34 -15.66 12.19
N GLY A 716 8.96 -16.32 13.17
CA GLY A 716 8.24 -17.15 14.14
C GLY A 716 7.16 -16.32 14.84
N GLY A 717 5.97 -16.90 14.97
CA GLY A 717 4.83 -16.25 15.64
C GLY A 717 5.14 -15.85 17.09
N PRO A 718 4.31 -14.98 17.70
CA PRO A 718 4.58 -14.44 19.02
C PRO A 718 4.72 -15.55 20.05
N ALA A 719 5.89 -15.60 20.70
CA ALA A 719 6.06 -16.38 21.91
C ALA A 719 5.03 -15.90 22.94
N GLN A 720 4.15 -16.81 23.37
CA GLN A 720 3.22 -16.54 24.47
C GLN A 720 4.04 -16.25 25.73
N ILE A 721 4.13 -14.99 26.14
CA ILE A 721 4.55 -14.62 27.49
C ILE A 721 3.36 -14.92 28.42
N ALA A 722 3.15 -16.21 28.67
CA ALA A 722 2.26 -16.67 29.72
C ALA A 722 2.99 -16.58 31.06
N SER A 723 2.37 -15.83 31.98
CA SER A 723 2.59 -15.80 33.43
C SER A 723 3.44 -16.91 34.03
N GLY A 724 4.50 -16.54 34.76
CA GLY A 724 5.13 -17.45 35.71
C GLY A 724 4.29 -17.62 36.98
N GLU A 725 4.10 -18.87 37.41
CA GLU A 725 3.72 -19.23 38.77
C GLU A 725 4.60 -20.41 39.24
N SER A 726 5.72 -20.09 39.91
CA SER A 726 6.29 -20.79 41.07
C SER A 726 7.58 -20.11 41.54
#